data_AF-A0A4U7C8G3-F1
#
_entry.id   AF-A0A4U7C8G3-F1
#
_cell.length_a   1.000
_cell.length_b   1.000
_cell.length_c   1.000
_cell.angle_alpha   90.00
_cell.angle_beta   90.00
_cell.angle_gamma   90.00
#
_symmetry.space_group_name_H-M   'P 1'
#
loop_
_entity.id
_entity.type
_entity.pdbx_description
1 polymer ?
#
loop_
_entity_poly.entity_id
_entity_poly.type
_entity_poly.pdbx_seq_one_letter_code
_entity_poly.pdbx_strand_id
1 'polypeptide(L)'
;MGATDKITCRVVDGDSRPLAGRIVIGEREDGDRIGHWMTEDDGNFVLEADGGADLDKVSFTVRNPARGGTEEPVRRRRRPDGSEAALHLSVNARSVALHGGSDHRGMNEAACTAAGPVRSHRFHTQFPELDPYDRDEELLRTLGGADGEAGAPMMESPDDPVGDAETPAGYGIFGQFVDHDLTFDPTSDIDRRNDPAALRNFRTPALDLDSLYRTNAEAAPFLYDHETDERKLLTGDAVAPDAEDGGGLSGLPGTDLQRNEQGIALIGDPRNDENVVVSQLELAFVNFHNRVVDHLRGPGSSLVEDGESVLEAAQRLVRWHYQWVVRRDFLPRICDRYVLADIEERGRQHFVPPGRTPAIPVEFGGAAYRFGHSMIRHAFDVNDEVGEVPLFPTGPGDGRNLRGGRPVPSDLVVDWSRLLDTGDGDYQPSRKIEPLLAPTLFNLPIAGDSSLAVRNLRRGKALGLASGQDVAARMGYDPIRNEAFGDESAIMEALRAHGRGADPDSPLWYYVLAEADYQQDGERLGAVGSRIVAETLIGLIEADETAYPNAAPDGWEPSLPQPTATDGYTLADITAFAAEANPDGLVIEAVDAGQGSGGDAGANGDAGDVTGDALDESVTLRNAAAEPIDLTGYVIDLDGQRDDLPDATLGPDETLTVHVGAGADTATDHYLGRDVPALDDEGEVVTVYAPDGERTTRRRYVG
;
A
#
# COMPACT_ATOMS: atom_id res chain seq x y z
N MET A 1 -19.81 50.06 22.97
CA MET A 1 -18.55 49.33 22.70
C MET A 1 -18.79 47.90 23.12
N GLY A 2 -19.21 47.06 22.18
CA GLY A 2 -19.23 45.60 22.42
C GLY A 2 -17.81 45.10 22.22
N ALA A 3 -17.30 44.27 23.13
CA ALA A 3 -16.02 43.61 22.94
C ALA A 3 -16.16 42.66 21.75
N THR A 4 -15.32 42.85 20.73
CA THR A 4 -15.08 41.84 19.69
C THR A 4 -14.21 40.76 20.32
N ASP A 5 -14.76 39.57 20.54
CA ASP A 5 -13.96 38.43 21.00
C ASP A 5 -13.12 37.93 19.82
N LYS A 6 -11.80 38.14 19.91
CA LYS A 6 -10.83 37.63 18.95
C LYS A 6 -10.45 36.22 19.33
N ILE A 7 -10.64 35.28 18.42
CA ILE A 7 -10.33 33.87 18.63
C ILE A 7 -9.10 33.55 17.79
N THR A 8 -8.05 33.05 18.45
CA THR A 8 -6.82 32.63 17.78
C THR A 8 -7.02 31.22 17.27
N CYS A 9 -7.03 31.07 15.96
CA CYS A 9 -7.17 29.78 15.31
C CYS A 9 -5.83 29.31 14.77
N ARG A 10 -5.58 28.00 14.77
CA ARG A 10 -4.36 27.41 14.21
C ARG A 10 -4.70 26.27 13.28
N VAL A 11 -4.14 26.27 12.08
CA VAL A 11 -4.24 25.15 11.14
C VAL A 11 -2.99 24.28 11.25
N VAL A 12 -3.19 22.99 11.48
CA VAL A 12 -2.13 21.99 11.56
C VAL A 12 -2.42 20.79 10.67
N ASP A 13 -1.41 20.02 10.31
CA ASP A 13 -1.59 18.73 9.63
C ASP A 13 -1.95 17.60 10.61
N GLY A 14 -1.94 16.36 10.12
CA GLY A 14 -2.17 15.16 10.93
C GLY A 14 -1.11 14.93 12.01
N ASP A 15 0.11 15.44 11.78
CA ASP A 15 1.27 15.29 12.67
C ASP A 15 1.40 16.51 13.62
N SER A 16 0.33 17.31 13.73
CA SER A 16 0.29 18.57 14.49
C SER A 16 1.29 19.64 14.02
N ARG A 17 1.86 19.52 12.82
CA ARG A 17 2.76 20.53 12.27
C ARG A 17 1.97 21.71 11.73
N PRO A 18 2.41 22.96 11.96
CA PRO A 18 1.64 24.11 11.53
C PRO A 18 1.68 24.32 10.01
N LEU A 19 0.54 24.69 9.43
CA LEU A 19 0.42 24.85 7.98
C LEU A 19 0.33 26.32 7.59
N ALA A 20 1.43 26.85 7.06
CA ALA A 20 1.54 28.22 6.57
C ALA A 20 0.87 28.43 5.20
N GLY A 21 0.42 29.67 4.94
CA GLY A 21 -0.08 30.10 3.64
C GLY A 21 -1.36 29.40 3.16
N ARG A 22 -2.11 28.80 4.07
CA ARG A 22 -3.40 28.15 3.79
C ARG A 22 -4.52 29.17 3.79
N ILE A 23 -5.43 29.06 2.83
CA ILE A 23 -6.64 29.88 2.78
C ILE A 23 -7.73 29.16 3.58
N VAL A 24 -8.17 29.74 4.68
CA VAL A 24 -9.27 29.22 5.50
C VAL A 24 -10.55 29.99 5.15
N ILE A 25 -11.64 29.28 4.92
CA ILE A 25 -12.96 29.83 4.64
C ILE A 25 -13.90 29.32 5.72
N GLY A 26 -14.64 30.22 6.38
CA GLY A 26 -15.68 29.85 7.34
C GLY A 26 -17.06 30.14 6.77
N GLU A 27 -17.99 29.20 6.90
CA GLU A 27 -19.38 29.31 6.46
C GLU A 27 -20.35 28.86 7.57
N ARG A 28 -21.55 29.44 7.63
CA ARG A 28 -22.62 28.99 8.53
C ARG A 28 -23.42 27.85 7.89
N GLU A 29 -24.20 27.13 8.69
CA GLU A 29 -25.11 26.07 8.22
C GLU A 29 -26.11 26.54 7.13
N ASP A 30 -26.45 27.83 7.09
CA ASP A 30 -27.33 28.43 6.07
C ASP A 30 -26.58 28.85 4.78
N GLY A 31 -25.26 28.60 4.71
CA GLY A 31 -24.41 28.91 3.57
C GLY A 31 -23.82 30.33 3.57
N ASP A 32 -24.12 31.16 4.58
CA ASP A 32 -23.56 32.50 4.67
C ASP A 32 -22.10 32.47 5.14
N ARG A 33 -21.22 33.07 4.33
CA ARG A 33 -19.79 33.12 4.60
C ARG A 33 -19.48 34.07 5.75
N ILE A 34 -18.84 33.56 6.80
CA ILE A 34 -18.43 34.36 7.96
C ILE A 34 -17.10 35.06 7.76
N GLY A 35 -16.25 34.55 6.88
CA GLY A 35 -14.96 35.15 6.62
C GLY A 35 -14.02 34.32 5.76
N HIS A 36 -12.83 34.88 5.55
CA HIS A 36 -11.72 34.19 4.91
C HIS A 36 -10.41 34.70 5.49
N TRP A 37 -9.48 33.78 5.68
CA TRP A 37 -8.20 34.05 6.32
C TRP A 37 -7.09 33.36 5.56
N MET A 38 -5.88 33.86 5.73
CA MET A 38 -4.66 33.18 5.31
C MET A 38 -3.84 32.88 6.55
N THR A 39 -3.34 31.65 6.68
CA THR A 39 -2.53 31.26 7.83
C THR A 39 -1.13 31.87 7.74
N GLU A 40 -0.63 32.32 8.89
CA GLU A 40 0.74 32.80 9.10
C GLU A 40 1.74 31.62 9.12
N ASP A 41 3.04 31.92 9.23
CA ASP A 41 4.12 30.93 9.17
C ASP A 41 4.01 29.85 10.26
N ASP A 42 3.42 30.20 11.40
CA ASP A 42 3.16 29.30 12.52
C ASP A 42 1.78 28.62 12.43
N GLY A 43 1.11 28.72 11.29
CA GLY A 43 -0.22 28.17 11.02
C GLY A 43 -1.38 28.97 11.62
N ASN A 44 -1.13 30.09 12.30
CA ASN A 44 -2.17 30.84 12.99
C ASN A 44 -2.97 31.76 12.06
N PHE A 45 -4.22 32.02 12.43
CA PHE A 45 -5.05 33.09 11.89
C PHE A 45 -6.02 33.58 12.97
N VAL A 46 -6.47 34.83 12.88
CA VAL A 46 -7.37 35.42 13.88
C VAL A 46 -8.78 35.57 13.32
N LEU A 47 -9.74 34.93 13.98
CA LEU A 47 -11.16 35.05 13.68
C LEU A 47 -11.76 36.17 14.55
N GLU A 48 -12.36 37.16 13.90
CA GLU A 48 -13.14 38.20 14.57
C GLU A 48 -14.61 37.78 14.55
N ALA A 49 -15.13 37.31 15.70
CA ALA A 49 -16.52 36.86 15.79
C ALA A 49 -17.45 38.08 15.92
N ASP A 50 -17.91 38.62 14.80
CA ASP A 50 -18.94 39.66 14.80
C ASP A 50 -20.28 39.07 15.29
N GLY A 51 -20.59 39.28 16.57
CA GLY A 51 -21.93 39.10 17.14
C GLY A 51 -22.26 37.73 17.75
N GLY A 52 -21.27 37.00 18.28
CA GLY A 52 -21.54 35.78 19.09
C GLY A 52 -21.98 34.58 18.25
N ALA A 53 -21.38 34.38 17.08
CA ALA A 53 -21.58 33.16 16.31
C ALA A 53 -21.09 31.95 17.13
N ASP A 54 -21.98 30.97 17.29
CA ASP A 54 -21.65 29.66 17.83
C ASP A 54 -20.70 28.94 16.85
N LEU A 55 -19.40 28.96 17.16
CA LEU A 55 -18.36 28.39 16.29
C LEU A 55 -18.50 26.87 16.10
N ASP A 56 -19.26 26.20 16.96
CA ASP A 56 -19.57 24.78 16.78
C ASP A 56 -20.51 24.57 15.58
N LYS A 57 -21.19 25.62 15.11
CA LYS A 57 -22.11 25.61 13.94
C LYS A 57 -21.53 26.28 12.69
N VAL A 58 -20.23 26.57 12.69
CA VAL A 58 -19.52 27.12 11.53
C VAL A 58 -18.78 25.99 10.85
N SER A 59 -18.92 25.77 9.54
CA SER A 59 -18.03 24.89 8.78
C SER A 59 -16.75 25.65 8.40
N PHE A 60 -15.60 24.96 8.39
CA PHE A 60 -14.33 25.53 7.94
C PHE A 60 -13.78 24.66 6.81
N THR A 61 -13.43 25.31 5.71
CA THR A 61 -12.73 24.70 4.59
C THR A 61 -11.36 25.33 4.47
N VAL A 62 -10.32 24.51 4.41
CA VAL A 62 -8.94 24.97 4.24
C VAL A 62 -8.52 24.68 2.81
N ARG A 63 -7.80 25.59 2.17
CA ARG A 63 -7.31 25.43 0.80
C ARG A 63 -5.82 25.68 0.76
N ASN A 64 -5.13 24.88 -0.03
CA ASN A 64 -3.71 25.08 -0.30
C ASN A 64 -3.52 25.76 -1.68
N PRO A 65 -3.30 27.09 -1.73
CA PRO A 65 -3.11 27.79 -3.00
C PRO A 65 -1.86 27.31 -3.76
N ALA A 66 -0.84 26.80 -3.07
CA ALA A 66 0.36 26.26 -3.71
C ALA A 66 0.11 24.91 -4.42
N ARG A 67 -0.98 24.20 -4.09
CA ARG A 67 -1.42 22.96 -4.75
C ARG A 67 -2.62 23.16 -5.68
N GLY A 68 -2.72 24.33 -6.30
CA GLY A 68 -3.83 24.64 -7.22
C GLY A 68 -5.17 24.89 -6.52
N GLY A 69 -5.18 25.10 -5.20
CA GLY A 69 -6.36 25.51 -4.44
C GLY A 69 -7.28 24.36 -4.02
N THR A 70 -6.79 23.12 -4.00
CA THR A 70 -7.53 21.94 -3.50
C THR A 70 -8.05 22.17 -2.08
N GLU A 71 -9.29 21.75 -1.81
CA GLU A 71 -9.90 21.80 -0.49
C GLU A 71 -9.38 20.66 0.39
N GLU A 72 -8.80 21.03 1.53
CA GLU A 72 -8.38 20.18 2.63
C GLU A 72 -9.47 20.28 3.72
N PRO A 73 -10.30 19.23 3.91
CA PRO A 73 -11.35 19.27 4.93
C PRO A 73 -10.75 19.29 6.33
N VAL A 74 -11.37 20.05 7.23
CA VAL A 74 -10.99 20.04 8.66
C VAL A 74 -11.48 18.74 9.29
N ARG A 75 -10.54 17.86 9.66
CA ARG A 75 -10.81 16.57 10.32
C ARG A 75 -11.19 16.72 11.78
N ARG A 76 -10.51 17.63 12.48
CA ARG A 76 -10.66 17.75 13.93
C ARG A 76 -10.62 19.21 14.33
N ARG A 77 -11.49 19.53 15.28
CA ARG A 77 -11.48 20.81 16.01
C ARG A 77 -11.18 20.54 17.46
N ARG A 78 -10.24 21.29 18.02
CA ARG A 78 -9.91 21.18 19.45
C ARG A 78 -9.68 22.56 20.05
N ARG A 79 -10.18 22.76 21.27
CA ARG A 79 -9.82 23.89 22.13
C ARG A 79 -8.67 23.41 23.04
N PRO A 80 -7.42 23.85 22.83
CA PRO A 80 -6.23 23.26 23.47
C PRO A 80 -6.23 23.31 25.01
N ASP A 81 -6.99 24.23 25.58
CA ASP A 81 -7.08 24.53 27.02
C ASP A 81 -8.53 24.60 27.53
N GLY A 82 -9.50 24.19 26.71
CA GLY A 82 -10.93 24.37 27.00
C GLY A 82 -11.40 25.82 26.99
N SER A 83 -10.54 26.78 26.61
CA SER A 83 -10.91 28.19 26.52
C SER A 83 -11.67 28.49 25.23
N GLU A 84 -12.57 29.48 25.30
CA GLU A 84 -13.27 29.97 24.11
C GLU A 84 -12.35 30.75 23.16
N ALA A 85 -11.12 31.09 23.59
CA ALA A 85 -10.19 31.99 22.92
C ALA A 85 -9.25 31.32 21.90
N ALA A 86 -9.14 29.98 21.90
CA ALA A 86 -8.25 29.25 20.99
C ALA A 86 -8.95 28.08 20.28
N LEU A 87 -8.69 27.91 18.98
CA LEU A 87 -9.26 26.83 18.14
C LEU A 87 -8.22 26.21 17.21
N HIS A 88 -7.96 24.91 17.34
CA HIS A 88 -7.08 24.18 16.43
C HIS A 88 -7.90 23.43 15.38
N LEU A 89 -7.60 23.68 14.11
CA LEU A 89 -8.15 22.99 12.94
C LEU A 89 -7.07 22.03 12.41
N SER A 90 -7.30 20.72 12.52
CA SER A 90 -6.43 19.72 11.89
C SER A 90 -6.96 19.38 10.50
N VAL A 91 -6.10 19.40 9.49
CA VAL A 91 -6.42 19.06 8.10
C VAL A 91 -5.48 17.98 7.58
N ASN A 92 -5.89 17.28 6.53
CA ASN A 92 -4.98 16.38 5.81
C ASN A 92 -4.05 17.17 4.89
N ALA A 93 -2.84 17.50 5.34
CA ALA A 93 -1.82 18.07 4.44
C ALA A 93 -1.15 17.03 3.54
N ARG A 94 -1.23 15.73 3.88
CA ARG A 94 -0.76 14.63 3.03
C ARG A 94 -1.98 14.04 2.33
N SER A 95 -2.11 14.25 1.01
CA SER A 95 -3.06 13.47 0.20
C SER A 95 -2.43 12.11 -0.06
N VAL A 96 -2.64 11.17 0.85
CA VAL A 96 -2.49 9.76 0.50
C VAL A 96 -3.75 9.43 -0.29
N ALA A 97 -3.60 9.04 -1.56
CA ALA A 97 -4.71 8.44 -2.26
C ALA A 97 -5.16 7.22 -1.44
N LEU A 98 -6.46 7.00 -1.27
CA LEU A 98 -6.92 5.72 -0.75
C LEU A 98 -7.35 4.92 -1.96
N HIS A 99 -6.97 3.65 -2.01
CA HIS A 99 -7.46 2.72 -3.01
C HIS A 99 -9.00 2.76 -3.08
N GLY A 100 -9.52 2.87 -4.30
CA GLY A 100 -10.95 3.09 -4.57
C GLY A 100 -11.47 4.52 -4.33
N GLY A 101 -10.68 5.40 -3.72
CA GLY A 101 -10.97 6.82 -3.49
C GLY A 101 -10.50 7.77 -4.60
N SER A 102 -9.57 7.35 -5.45
CA SER A 102 -9.02 8.14 -6.56
C SER A 102 -9.78 7.93 -7.88
N ASP A 103 -9.94 9.01 -8.65
CA ASP A 103 -10.53 8.93 -9.98
C ASP A 103 -9.51 8.43 -11.00
N HIS A 104 -9.75 7.27 -11.61
CA HIS A 104 -8.97 6.80 -12.75
C HIS A 104 -9.21 7.71 -13.97
N ARG A 105 -8.21 8.54 -14.31
CA ARG A 105 -8.20 9.34 -15.54
C ARG A 105 -8.23 8.40 -16.75
N GLY A 106 -8.95 8.80 -17.81
CA GLY A 106 -9.24 7.95 -18.98
C GLY A 106 -10.41 6.97 -18.84
N MET A 107 -10.77 6.52 -17.63
CA MET A 107 -11.94 5.65 -17.41
C MET A 107 -13.26 6.43 -17.55
N ASN A 108 -13.32 7.65 -17.01
CA ASN A 108 -14.47 8.55 -17.16
C ASN A 108 -14.65 9.02 -18.62
N GLU A 109 -13.56 9.10 -19.39
CA GLU A 109 -13.62 9.43 -20.82
C GLU A 109 -14.09 8.24 -21.67
N ALA A 110 -13.85 7.01 -21.21
CA ALA A 110 -14.34 5.78 -21.83
C ALA A 110 -15.75 5.38 -21.37
N ALA A 111 -16.29 6.06 -20.37
CA ALA A 111 -17.66 5.84 -19.91
C ALA A 111 -18.67 6.30 -20.96
N CYS A 112 -19.81 5.61 -21.03
CA CYS A 112 -20.93 6.03 -21.86
C CYS A 112 -21.47 7.39 -21.36
N THR A 113 -21.02 8.47 -21.99
CA THR A 113 -21.73 9.76 -21.87
C THR A 113 -23.07 9.65 -22.60
N ALA A 114 -23.99 10.58 -22.35
CA ALA A 114 -25.26 10.69 -23.09
C ALA A 114 -25.11 10.80 -24.64
N ALA A 115 -23.88 10.81 -25.16
CA ALA A 115 -23.51 10.80 -26.57
C ALA A 115 -23.13 9.40 -27.14
N GLY A 116 -23.21 8.32 -26.37
CA GLY A 116 -22.91 6.96 -26.81
C GLY A 116 -21.50 6.46 -26.40
N PRO A 117 -21.09 5.26 -26.86
CA PRO A 117 -19.87 4.60 -26.41
C PRO A 117 -18.63 5.41 -26.80
N VAL A 118 -17.82 5.81 -25.83
CA VAL A 118 -16.53 6.45 -26.08
C VAL A 118 -15.44 5.48 -25.66
N ARG A 119 -14.41 5.33 -26.49
CA ARG A 119 -13.19 4.59 -26.13
C ARG A 119 -12.14 5.60 -25.75
N SER A 120 -11.52 5.43 -24.58
CA SER A 120 -10.20 6.02 -24.35
C SER A 120 -9.14 5.03 -24.87
N HIS A 121 -7.88 5.45 -24.92
CA HIS A 121 -6.79 4.58 -25.40
C HIS A 121 -6.49 3.44 -24.43
N ARG A 122 -6.86 3.58 -23.13
CA ARG A 122 -6.61 2.58 -22.07
C ARG A 122 -7.87 1.84 -21.63
N PHE A 123 -9.06 2.45 -21.75
CA PHE A 123 -10.31 1.88 -21.27
C PHE A 123 -11.37 1.78 -22.38
N HIS A 124 -12.27 0.80 -22.26
CA HIS A 124 -13.42 0.67 -23.14
C HIS A 124 -14.66 0.11 -22.42
N THR A 125 -15.85 0.40 -22.93
CA THR A 125 -17.09 -0.29 -22.53
C THR A 125 -17.12 -1.69 -23.16
N GLN A 126 -17.20 -2.73 -22.33
CA GLN A 126 -17.24 -4.12 -22.80
C GLN A 126 -18.62 -4.49 -23.35
N PHE A 127 -19.69 -3.98 -22.74
CA PHE A 127 -21.07 -4.23 -23.16
C PHE A 127 -21.81 -2.92 -23.54
N PRO A 128 -21.38 -2.21 -24.59
CA PRO A 128 -21.92 -0.90 -24.97
C PRO A 128 -23.40 -0.92 -25.41
N GLU A 129 -23.96 -2.10 -25.68
CA GLU A 129 -25.35 -2.31 -26.06
C GLU A 129 -26.31 -2.39 -24.87
N LEU A 130 -25.81 -2.54 -23.64
CA LEU A 130 -26.65 -2.66 -22.45
C LEU A 130 -27.06 -1.29 -21.92
N ASP A 131 -28.28 -1.21 -21.41
CA ASP A 131 -28.77 -0.01 -20.75
C ASP A 131 -28.09 0.16 -19.38
N PRO A 132 -27.64 1.38 -19.01
CA PRO A 132 -27.09 1.63 -17.67
C PRO A 132 -28.09 1.33 -16.55
N TYR A 133 -27.58 0.87 -15.41
CA TYR A 133 -28.38 0.74 -14.18
C TYR A 133 -28.65 2.13 -13.57
N ASP A 134 -29.69 2.80 -14.07
CA ASP A 134 -30.06 4.15 -13.63
C ASP A 134 -31.13 4.11 -12.53
N ARG A 135 -30.69 3.94 -11.27
CA ARG A 135 -31.54 4.09 -10.08
C ARG A 135 -31.17 5.34 -9.29
N ASP A 136 -32.10 5.80 -8.45
CA ASP A 136 -31.94 7.00 -7.63
C ASP A 136 -30.64 6.95 -6.81
N GLU A 137 -29.99 8.09 -6.70
CA GLU A 137 -28.77 8.26 -5.92
C GLU A 137 -29.02 8.02 -4.42
N GLU A 138 -30.21 8.37 -3.91
CA GLU A 138 -30.57 8.13 -2.51
C GLU A 138 -30.57 6.63 -2.19
N LEU A 139 -31.01 5.79 -3.14
CA LEU A 139 -30.97 4.34 -3.00
C LEU A 139 -29.55 3.81 -2.90
N LEU A 140 -28.64 4.31 -3.73
CA LEU A 140 -27.23 3.93 -3.68
C LEU A 140 -26.55 4.40 -2.39
N ARG A 141 -26.93 5.57 -1.86
CA ARG A 141 -26.48 6.07 -0.55
C ARG A 141 -26.99 5.20 0.59
N THR A 142 -28.24 4.75 0.55
CA THR A 142 -28.79 3.80 1.53
C THR A 142 -28.05 2.47 1.47
N LEU A 143 -27.90 1.87 0.28
CA LEU A 143 -27.20 0.60 0.12
C LEU A 143 -25.75 0.67 0.64
N GLY A 144 -25.02 1.73 0.26
CA GLY A 144 -23.63 1.92 0.63
C GLY A 144 -23.38 2.55 2.01
N GLY A 145 -24.41 2.91 2.78
CA GLY A 145 -24.23 3.54 4.10
C GLY A 145 -23.54 4.90 4.05
N ALA A 146 -24.26 5.96 3.65
CA ALA A 146 -23.73 7.31 3.73
C ALA A 146 -23.40 7.73 5.18
N ASP A 147 -22.40 8.60 5.32
CA ASP A 147 -22.04 9.28 6.57
C ASP A 147 -21.66 8.35 7.75
N GLY A 148 -21.28 7.11 7.46
CA GLY A 148 -20.78 6.15 8.45
C GLY A 148 -21.85 5.65 9.43
N GLU A 149 -23.13 5.70 9.03
CA GLU A 149 -24.23 5.22 9.86
C GLU A 149 -24.04 3.75 10.25
N ALA A 150 -24.14 3.48 11.57
CA ALA A 150 -24.09 2.13 12.10
C ALA A 150 -25.28 1.32 11.59
N GLY A 151 -25.03 0.10 11.09
CA GLY A 151 -26.07 -0.76 10.53
C GLY A 151 -26.45 -0.45 9.07
N ALA A 152 -25.54 0.18 8.31
CA ALA A 152 -25.71 0.29 6.86
C ALA A 152 -25.82 -1.11 6.22
N PRO A 153 -26.65 -1.29 5.16
CA PRO A 153 -26.91 -2.61 4.58
C PRO A 153 -25.64 -3.37 4.14
N MET A 154 -24.67 -2.68 3.52
CA MET A 154 -23.39 -3.29 3.12
C MET A 154 -22.32 -3.31 4.23
N MET A 155 -22.60 -2.84 5.44
CA MET A 155 -21.64 -2.85 6.54
C MET A 155 -21.81 -4.16 7.31
N GLU A 156 -20.72 -4.89 7.53
CA GLU A 156 -20.80 -6.10 8.36
C GLU A 156 -21.19 -5.78 9.80
N SER A 157 -21.89 -6.72 10.43
CA SER A 157 -22.30 -6.60 11.82
C SER A 157 -21.20 -7.10 12.75
N PRO A 158 -20.91 -6.44 13.87
CA PRO A 158 -20.03 -6.99 14.90
C PRO A 158 -20.52 -8.33 15.49
N ASP A 159 -21.83 -8.58 15.43
CA ASP A 159 -22.46 -9.81 15.94
C ASP A 159 -22.43 -10.96 14.91
N ASP A 160 -22.19 -10.65 13.64
CA ASP A 160 -22.13 -11.59 12.53
C ASP A 160 -21.09 -11.12 11.49
N PRO A 161 -19.79 -11.23 11.83
CA PRO A 161 -18.71 -10.77 10.97
C PRO A 161 -18.56 -11.67 9.75
N VAL A 162 -18.09 -11.10 8.64
CA VAL A 162 -17.75 -11.88 7.45
C VAL A 162 -16.69 -12.93 7.80
N GLY A 163 -16.89 -14.16 7.31
CA GLY A 163 -16.01 -15.27 7.59
C GLY A 163 -14.63 -15.19 6.92
N ASP A 164 -13.75 -16.08 7.36
CA ASP A 164 -12.43 -16.28 6.74
C ASP A 164 -12.55 -17.17 5.49
N ALA A 165 -11.79 -16.82 4.45
CA ALA A 165 -11.65 -17.61 3.23
C ALA A 165 -10.37 -18.47 3.26
N GLU A 166 -10.29 -19.51 2.42
CA GLU A 166 -9.07 -20.31 2.25
C GLU A 166 -7.90 -19.48 1.70
N THR A 167 -8.21 -18.42 0.96
CA THR A 167 -7.20 -17.55 0.32
C THR A 167 -6.42 -16.74 1.37
N PRO A 168 -5.07 -16.75 1.35
CA PRO A 168 -4.26 -15.94 2.26
C PRO A 168 -4.51 -14.42 2.14
N ALA A 169 -4.42 -13.70 3.26
CA ALA A 169 -4.67 -12.25 3.33
C ALA A 169 -3.78 -11.43 2.39
N GLY A 170 -2.55 -11.90 2.13
CA GLY A 170 -1.61 -11.27 1.20
C GLY A 170 -2.15 -11.15 -0.23
N TYR A 171 -3.05 -12.03 -0.68
CA TYR A 171 -3.62 -11.93 -2.03
C TYR A 171 -4.62 -10.77 -2.20
N GLY A 172 -5.22 -10.29 -1.12
CA GLY A 172 -6.01 -9.05 -1.16
C GLY A 172 -5.13 -7.84 -1.48
N ILE A 173 -3.93 -7.79 -0.89
CA ILE A 173 -2.91 -6.75 -1.13
C ILE A 173 -2.26 -6.93 -2.52
N PHE A 174 -2.00 -8.17 -2.94
CA PHE A 174 -1.51 -8.45 -4.28
C PHE A 174 -2.53 -8.04 -5.36
N GLY A 175 -3.82 -8.26 -5.14
CA GLY A 175 -4.87 -7.76 -6.03
C GLY A 175 -4.84 -6.24 -6.19
N GLN A 176 -4.60 -5.51 -5.10
CA GLN A 176 -4.38 -4.05 -5.12
C GLN A 176 -3.11 -3.68 -5.91
N PHE A 177 -2.00 -4.39 -5.72
CA PHE A 177 -0.76 -4.16 -6.46
C PHE A 177 -0.94 -4.38 -7.98
N VAL A 178 -1.68 -5.42 -8.37
CA VAL A 178 -2.05 -5.68 -9.78
C VAL A 178 -2.95 -4.58 -10.34
N ASP A 179 -3.91 -4.07 -9.57
CA ASP A 179 -4.70 -2.89 -10.00
C ASP A 179 -3.79 -1.68 -10.24
N HIS A 180 -2.80 -1.45 -9.37
CA HIS A 180 -1.92 -0.30 -9.49
C HIS A 180 -1.05 -0.36 -10.76
N ASP A 181 -0.56 -1.53 -11.15
CA ASP A 181 0.14 -1.72 -12.42
C ASP A 181 -0.79 -1.41 -13.62
N LEU A 182 -2.04 -1.85 -13.55
CA LEU A 182 -2.99 -1.75 -14.65
C LEU A 182 -3.67 -0.39 -14.82
N THR A 183 -3.94 0.36 -13.75
CA THR A 183 -4.91 1.46 -13.80
C THR A 183 -4.33 2.86 -13.67
N PHE A 184 -3.01 3.01 -13.47
CA PHE A 184 -2.41 4.33 -13.26
C PHE A 184 -2.39 5.21 -14.51
N ASP A 185 -2.93 6.43 -14.43
CA ASP A 185 -2.84 7.44 -15.48
C ASP A 185 -2.23 8.75 -14.93
N PRO A 186 -0.91 9.00 -15.15
CA PRO A 186 -0.22 10.18 -14.63
C PRO A 186 -0.47 11.47 -15.44
N THR A 187 -1.30 11.44 -16.51
CA THR A 187 -1.45 12.61 -17.39
C THR A 187 -2.03 13.83 -16.69
N SER A 188 -1.38 14.99 -16.88
CA SER A 188 -1.89 16.28 -16.43
C SER A 188 -2.80 16.93 -17.50
N ASP A 189 -3.79 17.74 -17.07
CA ASP A 189 -4.69 18.47 -17.97
C ASP A 189 -3.98 19.48 -18.90
N ILE A 190 -2.78 19.90 -18.53
CA ILE A 190 -1.98 20.89 -19.25
C ILE A 190 -1.23 20.23 -20.42
N ASP A 191 -0.70 19.03 -20.24
CA ASP A 191 0.02 18.29 -21.28
C ASP A 191 -0.88 17.91 -22.46
N ARG A 192 -2.16 17.62 -22.18
CA ARG A 192 -3.20 17.37 -23.20
C ARG A 192 -3.49 18.55 -24.13
N ARG A 193 -3.40 19.79 -23.61
CA ARG A 193 -3.75 20.99 -24.39
C ARG A 193 -2.62 21.44 -25.31
N ASN A 194 -1.38 21.18 -24.92
CA ASN A 194 -0.21 21.67 -25.63
C ASN A 194 0.32 20.69 -26.69
N ASP A 195 0.03 19.39 -26.57
CA ASP A 195 0.50 18.41 -27.55
C ASP A 195 -0.54 17.30 -27.85
N PRO A 196 -1.29 17.42 -28.97
CA PRO A 196 -2.16 16.36 -29.46
C PRO A 196 -1.41 15.07 -29.85
N ALA A 197 -0.09 15.12 -30.02
CA ALA A 197 0.75 13.94 -30.22
C ALA A 197 1.28 13.35 -28.90
N ALA A 198 1.25 14.09 -27.78
CA ALA A 198 1.49 13.53 -26.45
C ALA A 198 0.40 12.51 -26.05
N LEU A 199 -0.78 12.55 -26.69
CA LEU A 199 -1.78 11.46 -26.65
C LEU A 199 -1.22 10.09 -27.09
N ARG A 200 -0.05 10.03 -27.75
CA ARG A 200 0.58 8.79 -28.21
C ARG A 200 1.59 8.18 -27.23
N ASN A 201 1.92 8.86 -26.13
CA ASN A 201 3.00 8.45 -25.23
C ASN A 201 2.48 8.12 -23.82
N PHE A 202 1.45 7.27 -23.73
CA PHE A 202 0.96 6.75 -22.46
C PHE A 202 0.97 5.23 -22.44
N ARG A 203 1.44 4.72 -21.29
CA ARG A 203 1.67 3.31 -20.92
C ARG A 203 0.59 2.37 -21.45
N THR A 204 1.02 1.25 -22.03
CA THR A 204 0.17 0.17 -22.55
C THR A 204 -0.63 -0.43 -21.39
N PRO A 205 -1.92 -0.79 -21.56
CA PRO A 205 -2.61 -1.61 -20.57
C PRO A 205 -2.00 -3.03 -20.60
N ALA A 206 -0.94 -3.23 -19.84
CA ALA A 206 -0.15 -4.45 -19.77
C ALA A 206 0.25 -4.73 -18.32
N LEU A 207 0.58 -5.99 -18.01
CA LEU A 207 1.12 -6.43 -16.73
C LEU A 207 2.64 -6.46 -16.82
N ASP A 208 3.26 -5.28 -16.97
CA ASP A 208 4.68 -5.11 -17.26
C ASP A 208 5.47 -4.51 -16.08
N LEU A 209 4.86 -4.43 -14.90
CA LEU A 209 5.46 -3.86 -13.69
C LEU A 209 5.97 -2.44 -13.94
N ASP A 210 5.23 -1.65 -14.69
CA ASP A 210 5.49 -0.24 -14.90
C ASP A 210 5.23 0.60 -13.62
N SER A 211 4.50 0.04 -12.65
CA SER A 211 4.45 0.52 -11.26
C SER A 211 5.81 0.41 -10.54
N LEU A 212 6.67 -0.54 -10.93
CA LEU A 212 8.00 -0.78 -10.35
C LEU A 212 9.11 -0.12 -11.20
N TYR A 213 9.16 -0.40 -12.50
CA TYR A 213 10.25 0.00 -13.40
C TYR A 213 10.03 1.34 -14.09
N ARG A 214 8.80 1.85 -14.08
CA ARG A 214 8.34 2.87 -15.03
C ARG A 214 8.68 2.48 -16.48
N THR A 215 9.05 3.47 -17.30
CA THR A 215 9.38 3.25 -18.72
C THR A 215 10.69 2.50 -18.92
N ASN A 216 11.77 2.85 -18.18
CA ASN A 216 13.07 2.16 -18.11
C ASN A 216 14.05 2.92 -17.19
N ALA A 217 15.25 2.35 -16.99
CA ALA A 217 16.33 2.93 -16.18
C ALA A 217 16.82 4.30 -16.68
N GLU A 218 16.81 4.57 -17.99
CA GLU A 218 17.21 5.87 -18.54
C GLU A 218 16.19 6.98 -18.23
N ALA A 219 14.90 6.65 -18.25
CA ALA A 219 13.80 7.59 -18.01
C ALA A 219 13.52 7.80 -16.51
N ALA A 220 13.85 6.82 -15.67
CA ALA A 220 13.69 6.86 -14.23
C ALA A 220 14.97 6.45 -13.48
N PRO A 221 16.10 7.15 -13.70
CA PRO A 221 17.38 6.77 -13.10
C PRO A 221 17.34 6.85 -11.57
N PHE A 222 16.49 7.70 -11.00
CA PHE A 222 16.31 7.84 -9.55
C PHE A 222 15.75 6.59 -8.85
N LEU A 223 15.34 5.55 -9.60
CA LEU A 223 14.91 4.26 -9.04
C LEU A 223 16.07 3.27 -8.88
N TYR A 224 17.22 3.51 -9.51
CA TYR A 224 18.34 2.57 -9.60
C TYR A 224 19.52 3.02 -8.74
N ASP A 225 20.31 2.07 -8.25
CA ASP A 225 21.48 2.32 -7.42
C ASP A 225 22.70 2.69 -8.28
N HIS A 226 23.03 3.98 -8.36
CA HIS A 226 24.20 4.46 -9.12
C HIS A 226 25.49 4.45 -8.31
N GLU A 227 25.44 4.07 -7.03
CA GLU A 227 26.62 4.04 -6.15
C GLU A 227 27.26 2.65 -6.14
N THR A 228 26.45 1.60 -6.02
CA THR A 228 26.95 0.22 -5.88
C THR A 228 26.75 -0.61 -7.15
N ASP A 229 25.55 -0.61 -7.73
CA ASP A 229 25.23 -1.40 -8.91
C ASP A 229 24.02 -0.82 -9.69
N GLU A 230 24.28 -0.16 -10.82
CA GLU A 230 23.26 0.48 -11.68
C GLU A 230 22.20 -0.48 -12.25
N ARG A 231 22.42 -1.80 -12.08
CA ARG A 231 21.43 -2.83 -12.45
C ARG A 231 20.42 -3.10 -11.33
N LYS A 232 20.69 -2.68 -10.10
CA LYS A 232 19.82 -2.87 -8.93
C LYS A 232 18.93 -1.64 -8.70
N LEU A 233 17.76 -1.89 -8.13
CA LEU A 233 16.83 -0.87 -7.66
C LEU A 233 17.19 -0.42 -6.24
N LEU A 234 16.96 0.85 -5.92
CA LEU A 234 17.23 1.43 -4.60
C LEU A 234 16.28 0.88 -3.53
N THR A 235 16.85 0.60 -2.36
CA THR A 235 16.12 0.27 -1.15
C THR A 235 16.46 1.27 -0.05
N GLY A 236 15.57 1.39 0.93
CA GLY A 236 15.75 2.21 2.13
C GLY A 236 15.91 1.36 3.39
N ASP A 237 16.07 2.08 4.49
CA ASP A 237 16.15 1.51 5.84
C ASP A 237 14.84 1.84 6.56
N ALA A 238 14.19 0.86 7.20
CA ALA A 238 13.08 1.14 8.11
C ALA A 238 13.56 2.02 9.27
N VAL A 239 12.68 2.86 9.82
CA VAL A 239 13.02 3.75 10.93
C VAL A 239 12.78 3.07 12.27
N ALA A 240 13.41 3.57 13.33
CA ALA A 240 13.10 3.13 14.68
C ALA A 240 11.60 3.33 14.98
N PRO A 241 10.96 2.47 15.80
CA PRO A 241 9.58 2.67 16.23
C PRO A 241 9.39 4.03 16.92
N ASP A 242 8.21 4.63 16.76
CA ASP A 242 7.86 5.90 17.42
C ASP A 242 7.88 5.67 18.96
N ALA A 243 8.91 6.16 19.65
CA ALA A 243 9.15 5.91 21.07
C ALA A 243 8.31 6.81 22.00
N GLU A 244 7.37 6.24 22.78
CA GLU A 244 7.00 6.78 24.11
C GLU A 244 7.93 6.24 25.22
N ASP A 245 8.63 5.13 24.97
CA ASP A 245 9.65 4.54 25.84
C ASP A 245 10.99 4.60 25.07
N GLY A 246 11.95 5.36 25.60
CA GLY A 246 13.12 5.89 24.87
C GLY A 246 13.95 4.91 24.03
N GLY A 247 14.64 5.49 23.04
CA GLY A 247 15.64 4.88 22.19
C GLY A 247 15.18 3.75 21.26
N GLY A 248 15.67 3.74 20.01
CA GLY A 248 15.35 2.66 19.07
C GLY A 248 16.31 2.54 17.91
N LEU A 249 16.44 1.32 17.38
CA LEU A 249 17.28 1.02 16.22
C LEU A 249 16.49 1.17 14.93
N SER A 250 17.06 1.87 13.94
CA SER A 250 16.55 1.77 12.56
C SER A 250 16.69 0.34 12.03
N GLY A 251 15.78 -0.09 11.16
CA GLY A 251 15.85 -1.40 10.50
C GLY A 251 17.03 -1.52 9.52
N LEU A 252 17.25 -2.73 9.02
CA LEU A 252 18.34 -3.05 8.08
C LEU A 252 18.14 -2.37 6.71
N PRO A 253 19.21 -2.14 5.94
CA PRO A 253 19.06 -1.82 4.52
C PRO A 253 18.22 -2.87 3.81
N GLY A 254 17.27 -2.41 2.98
CA GLY A 254 16.35 -3.33 2.31
C GLY A 254 15.05 -3.59 3.05
N THR A 255 14.78 -2.92 4.19
CA THR A 255 13.56 -3.12 5.00
C THR A 255 12.50 -2.02 4.86
N ASP A 256 12.79 -0.95 4.13
CA ASP A 256 11.78 0.00 3.63
C ASP A 256 12.10 0.38 2.17
N LEU A 257 11.15 1.01 1.51
CA LEU A 257 11.38 1.67 0.23
C LEU A 257 12.36 2.83 0.40
N GLN A 258 13.15 3.13 -0.63
CA GLN A 258 13.96 4.34 -0.62
C GLN A 258 13.04 5.55 -0.52
N ARG A 259 13.28 6.41 0.47
CA ARG A 259 12.52 7.63 0.70
C ARG A 259 13.39 8.88 0.55
N ASN A 260 12.78 10.00 0.19
CA ASN A 260 13.46 11.30 0.26
C ASN A 260 13.51 11.85 1.69
N GLU A 261 14.17 12.98 1.89
CA GLU A 261 14.29 13.66 3.19
C GLU A 261 12.94 14.04 3.85
N GLN A 262 11.85 14.03 3.08
CA GLN A 262 10.49 14.32 3.56
C GLN A 262 9.70 13.04 3.89
N GLY A 263 10.33 11.85 3.80
CA GLY A 263 9.71 10.55 4.06
C GLY A 263 8.83 10.02 2.94
N ILE A 264 8.91 10.59 1.73
CA ILE A 264 8.12 10.16 0.56
C ILE A 264 8.87 9.07 -0.20
N ALA A 265 8.20 7.95 -0.46
CA ALA A 265 8.76 6.83 -1.23
C ALA A 265 9.11 7.25 -2.67
N LEU A 266 10.29 6.85 -3.12
CA LEU A 266 10.80 7.04 -4.48
C LEU A 266 10.42 5.82 -5.33
N ILE A 267 9.15 5.76 -5.74
CA ILE A 267 8.59 4.60 -6.45
C ILE A 267 7.90 4.97 -7.77
N GLY A 268 7.61 3.94 -8.57
CA GLY A 268 7.05 4.12 -9.89
C GLY A 268 5.61 4.66 -9.86
N ASP A 269 4.74 4.01 -9.08
CA ASP A 269 3.37 4.44 -8.77
C ASP A 269 3.25 4.80 -7.27
N PRO A 270 2.94 6.06 -6.90
CA PRO A 270 2.82 6.48 -5.50
C PRO A 270 1.69 5.76 -4.73
N ARG A 271 0.75 5.09 -5.41
CA ARG A 271 -0.31 4.31 -4.75
C ARG A 271 0.23 3.04 -4.08
N ASN A 272 1.43 2.59 -4.44
CA ASN A 272 2.11 1.50 -3.74
C ASN A 272 2.70 1.90 -2.37
N ASP A 273 2.49 3.15 -1.90
CA ASP A 273 2.84 3.60 -0.54
C ASP A 273 1.60 4.02 0.28
N GLU A 274 0.39 3.55 -0.07
CA GLU A 274 -0.85 3.94 0.63
C GLU A 274 -1.00 3.33 2.04
N ASN A 275 -0.55 2.09 2.20
CA ASN A 275 -0.48 1.36 3.46
C ASN A 275 0.85 0.61 3.55
N VAL A 276 1.27 0.29 4.77
CA VAL A 276 2.55 -0.38 5.03
C VAL A 276 2.62 -1.72 4.29
N VAL A 277 1.53 -2.50 4.27
CA VAL A 277 1.53 -3.84 3.65
C VAL A 277 1.75 -3.76 2.12
N VAL A 278 1.11 -2.83 1.42
CA VAL A 278 1.36 -2.62 -0.03
C VAL A 278 2.76 -2.05 -0.29
N SER A 279 3.28 -1.18 0.58
CA SER A 279 4.64 -0.63 0.46
C SER A 279 5.72 -1.69 0.65
N GLN A 280 5.49 -2.63 1.57
CA GLN A 280 6.37 -3.77 1.81
C GLN A 280 6.25 -4.81 0.69
N LEU A 281 5.13 -4.85 -0.05
CA LEU A 281 4.99 -5.71 -1.23
C LEU A 281 5.75 -5.12 -2.42
N GLU A 282 5.65 -3.81 -2.65
CA GLU A 282 6.51 -3.10 -3.61
C GLU A 282 7.98 -3.35 -3.29
N LEU A 283 8.38 -3.25 -2.02
CA LEU A 283 9.74 -3.55 -1.58
C LEU A 283 10.12 -5.01 -1.84
N ALA A 284 9.22 -5.97 -1.62
CA ALA A 284 9.48 -7.37 -1.95
C ALA A 284 9.75 -7.56 -3.45
N PHE A 285 9.06 -6.85 -4.35
CA PHE A 285 9.35 -6.88 -5.78
C PHE A 285 10.66 -6.17 -6.15
N VAL A 286 11.02 -5.08 -5.45
CA VAL A 286 12.33 -4.41 -5.56
C VAL A 286 13.46 -5.39 -5.16
N ASN A 287 13.33 -6.03 -4.00
CA ASN A 287 14.29 -7.02 -3.50
C ASN A 287 14.35 -8.26 -4.40
N PHE A 288 13.22 -8.72 -4.92
CA PHE A 288 13.15 -9.81 -5.89
C PHE A 288 13.97 -9.48 -7.14
N HIS A 289 13.80 -8.28 -7.70
CA HIS A 289 14.61 -7.84 -8.85
C HIS A 289 16.11 -7.84 -8.54
N ASN A 290 16.50 -7.26 -7.40
CA ASN A 290 17.90 -7.21 -6.99
C ASN A 290 18.50 -8.61 -6.82
N ARG A 291 17.75 -9.55 -6.23
CA ARG A 291 18.16 -10.95 -6.09
C ARG A 291 18.28 -11.66 -7.44
N VAL A 292 17.37 -11.37 -8.38
CA VAL A 292 17.46 -11.92 -9.74
C VAL A 292 18.72 -11.40 -10.43
N VAL A 293 19.10 -10.13 -10.28
CA VAL A 293 20.37 -9.59 -10.79
C VAL A 293 21.55 -10.40 -10.25
N ASP A 294 21.60 -10.65 -8.94
CA ASP A 294 22.68 -11.44 -8.32
C ASP A 294 22.68 -12.89 -8.79
N HIS A 295 21.51 -13.50 -8.89
CA HIS A 295 21.35 -14.86 -9.40
C HIS A 295 21.87 -14.99 -10.83
N LEU A 296 21.53 -14.05 -11.71
CA LEU A 296 21.99 -14.00 -13.11
C LEU A 296 23.49 -13.72 -13.26
N ARG A 297 24.11 -13.06 -12.27
CA ARG A 297 25.58 -12.90 -12.23
C ARG A 297 26.30 -14.15 -11.73
N GLY A 298 25.57 -15.08 -11.11
CA GLY A 298 26.11 -16.30 -10.52
C GLY A 298 25.41 -17.57 -11.02
N PRO A 299 24.70 -18.33 -10.16
CA PRO A 299 24.16 -19.64 -10.50
C PRO A 299 23.19 -19.66 -11.69
N GLY A 300 22.48 -18.56 -11.92
CA GLY A 300 21.50 -18.37 -12.99
C GLY A 300 22.08 -17.77 -14.28
N SER A 301 23.40 -17.65 -14.42
CA SER A 301 24.02 -16.99 -15.58
C SER A 301 23.63 -17.55 -16.95
N SER A 302 23.19 -18.81 -17.02
CA SER A 302 22.67 -19.41 -18.26
C SER A 302 21.27 -18.91 -18.67
N LEU A 303 20.57 -18.18 -17.81
CA LEU A 303 19.24 -17.61 -18.09
C LEU A 303 19.33 -16.24 -18.82
N VAL A 304 20.53 -15.67 -18.93
CA VAL A 304 20.82 -14.48 -19.73
C VAL A 304 20.97 -14.89 -21.20
N GLU A 305 20.17 -14.30 -22.10
CA GLU A 305 20.18 -14.65 -23.51
C GLU A 305 21.36 -14.01 -24.28
N ASP A 306 21.70 -14.57 -25.44
CA ASP A 306 22.78 -14.06 -26.28
C ASP A 306 22.48 -12.61 -26.73
N GLY A 307 23.31 -11.67 -26.29
CA GLY A 307 23.18 -10.24 -26.61
C GLY A 307 22.28 -9.45 -25.66
N GLU A 308 21.75 -10.10 -24.61
CA GLU A 308 20.98 -9.48 -23.54
C GLU A 308 21.90 -9.05 -22.38
N SER A 309 21.65 -7.89 -21.79
CA SER A 309 22.31 -7.48 -20.54
C SER A 309 21.68 -8.14 -19.32
N VAL A 310 22.41 -8.20 -18.20
CA VAL A 310 21.88 -8.73 -16.93
C VAL A 310 20.62 -7.98 -16.47
N LEU A 311 20.56 -6.65 -16.68
CA LEU A 311 19.39 -5.85 -16.31
C LEU A 311 18.17 -6.22 -17.16
N GLU A 312 18.34 -6.34 -18.48
CA GLU A 312 17.26 -6.74 -19.39
C GLU A 312 16.74 -8.15 -19.03
N ALA A 313 17.66 -9.09 -18.79
CA ALA A 313 17.33 -10.44 -18.36
C ALA A 313 16.59 -10.46 -17.01
N ALA A 314 17.02 -9.64 -16.05
CA ALA A 314 16.38 -9.52 -14.74
C ALA A 314 14.95 -8.98 -14.88
N GLN A 315 14.76 -7.88 -15.61
CA GLN A 315 13.43 -7.30 -15.82
C GLN A 315 12.51 -8.27 -16.59
N ARG A 316 13.02 -8.99 -17.59
CA ARG A 316 12.27 -10.02 -18.33
C ARG A 316 11.80 -11.13 -17.39
N LEU A 317 12.71 -11.72 -16.61
CA LEU A 317 12.37 -12.81 -15.70
C LEU A 317 11.42 -12.35 -14.60
N VAL A 318 11.64 -11.17 -14.01
CA VAL A 318 10.74 -10.63 -12.97
C VAL A 318 9.32 -10.43 -13.52
N ARG A 319 9.18 -9.83 -14.72
CA ARG A 319 7.87 -9.70 -15.39
C ARG A 319 7.22 -11.04 -15.68
N TRP A 320 7.97 -12.01 -16.21
CA TRP A 320 7.42 -13.34 -16.52
C TRP A 320 6.96 -14.09 -15.26
N HIS A 321 7.71 -14.01 -14.16
CA HIS A 321 7.31 -14.64 -12.89
C HIS A 321 6.11 -13.90 -12.26
N TYR A 322 6.06 -12.57 -12.32
CA TYR A 322 4.90 -11.80 -11.90
C TYR A 322 3.63 -12.16 -12.67
N GLN A 323 3.71 -12.14 -14.01
CA GLN A 323 2.61 -12.53 -14.87
C GLN A 323 2.20 -14.00 -14.60
N TRP A 324 3.18 -14.88 -14.31
CA TRP A 324 2.92 -16.27 -13.94
C TRP A 324 2.09 -16.37 -12.68
N VAL A 325 2.51 -15.69 -11.62
CA VAL A 325 1.76 -15.63 -10.37
C VAL A 325 0.36 -15.05 -10.61
N VAL A 326 0.21 -13.98 -11.39
CA VAL A 326 -1.12 -13.44 -11.74
C VAL A 326 -2.03 -14.50 -12.36
N ARG A 327 -1.54 -15.23 -13.37
CA ARG A 327 -2.37 -16.18 -14.14
C ARG A 327 -2.56 -17.54 -13.48
N ARG A 328 -1.51 -18.07 -12.84
CA ARG A 328 -1.44 -19.47 -12.37
C ARG A 328 -1.63 -19.63 -10.86
N ASP A 329 -1.54 -18.54 -10.10
CA ASP A 329 -1.66 -18.57 -8.65
C ASP A 329 -2.80 -17.66 -8.16
N PHE A 330 -2.76 -16.36 -8.49
CA PHE A 330 -3.79 -15.40 -8.10
C PHE A 330 -5.17 -15.70 -8.72
N LEU A 331 -5.27 -15.83 -10.05
CA LEU A 331 -6.55 -16.14 -10.70
C LEU A 331 -7.18 -17.43 -10.15
N PRO A 332 -6.46 -18.56 -9.99
CA PRO A 332 -6.98 -19.78 -9.37
C PRO A 332 -7.24 -19.70 -7.87
N ARG A 333 -6.98 -18.59 -7.18
CA ARG A 333 -7.47 -18.34 -5.81
C ARG A 333 -8.75 -17.52 -5.82
N ILE A 334 -8.83 -16.54 -6.72
CA ILE A 334 -9.92 -15.56 -6.76
C ILE A 334 -11.11 -16.00 -7.62
N CYS A 335 -10.89 -16.66 -8.75
CA CYS A 335 -11.95 -16.96 -9.72
C CYS A 335 -12.53 -18.36 -9.54
N ASP A 336 -13.77 -18.54 -10.00
CA ASP A 336 -14.42 -19.83 -10.18
C ASP A 336 -13.56 -20.73 -11.10
N ARG A 337 -13.29 -21.95 -10.63
CA ARG A 337 -12.40 -22.90 -11.30
C ARG A 337 -12.96 -23.42 -12.63
N TYR A 338 -14.28 -23.52 -12.77
CA TYR A 338 -14.92 -23.95 -14.01
C TYR A 338 -14.91 -22.83 -15.06
N VAL A 339 -15.04 -21.57 -14.65
CA VAL A 339 -14.88 -20.42 -15.55
C VAL A 339 -13.44 -20.36 -16.06
N LEU A 340 -12.44 -20.53 -15.19
CA LEU A 340 -11.04 -20.58 -15.61
C LEU A 340 -10.77 -21.73 -16.58
N ALA A 341 -11.23 -22.94 -16.26
CA ALA A 341 -11.08 -24.10 -17.13
C ALA A 341 -11.76 -23.88 -18.51
N ASP A 342 -12.94 -23.26 -18.53
CA ASP A 342 -13.63 -22.93 -19.79
C ASP A 342 -12.85 -21.89 -20.62
N ILE A 343 -12.24 -20.88 -20.00
CA ILE A 343 -11.37 -19.92 -20.70
C ILE A 343 -10.14 -20.63 -21.26
N GLU A 344 -9.50 -21.53 -20.51
CA GLU A 344 -8.34 -22.29 -20.99
C GLU A 344 -8.71 -23.23 -22.16
N GLU A 345 -9.86 -23.91 -22.08
CA GLU A 345 -10.30 -24.86 -23.11
C GLU A 345 -10.86 -24.19 -24.38
N ARG A 346 -11.61 -23.08 -24.23
CA ARG A 346 -12.40 -22.47 -25.31
C ARG A 346 -11.92 -21.08 -25.70
N GLY A 347 -10.95 -20.52 -24.98
CA GLY A 347 -10.48 -19.15 -25.15
C GLY A 347 -11.45 -18.11 -24.57
N ARG A 348 -10.99 -16.86 -24.61
CA ARG A 348 -11.76 -15.68 -24.16
C ARG A 348 -12.92 -15.37 -25.11
N GLN A 349 -14.08 -15.00 -24.56
CA GLN A 349 -15.31 -14.75 -25.32
C GLN A 349 -15.77 -13.28 -25.30
N HIS A 350 -15.42 -12.54 -24.25
CA HIS A 350 -15.94 -11.21 -23.94
C HIS A 350 -14.85 -10.12 -23.86
N PHE A 351 -13.56 -10.46 -23.84
CA PHE A 351 -12.48 -9.47 -23.95
C PHE A 351 -12.27 -8.97 -25.39
N VAL A 352 -11.54 -7.86 -25.54
CA VAL A 352 -11.15 -7.27 -26.83
C VAL A 352 -10.62 -8.35 -27.80
N PRO A 353 -11.20 -8.50 -29.01
CA PRO A 353 -10.77 -9.51 -29.96
C PRO A 353 -9.30 -9.34 -30.40
N PRO A 354 -8.61 -10.44 -30.76
CA PRO A 354 -7.25 -10.38 -31.32
C PRO A 354 -7.13 -9.40 -32.48
N GLY A 355 -6.00 -8.66 -32.55
CA GLY A 355 -5.73 -7.67 -33.60
C GLY A 355 -6.36 -6.29 -33.39
N ARG A 356 -7.01 -6.05 -32.23
CA ARG A 356 -7.39 -4.71 -31.77
C ARG A 356 -6.47 -4.28 -30.63
N THR A 357 -6.27 -2.97 -30.49
CA THR A 357 -5.50 -2.40 -29.37
C THR A 357 -6.09 -2.87 -28.04
N PRO A 358 -5.29 -3.52 -27.17
CA PRO A 358 -5.73 -3.93 -25.85
C PRO A 358 -6.20 -2.73 -25.03
N ALA A 359 -7.26 -2.92 -24.25
CA ALA A 359 -7.82 -1.91 -23.37
C ALA A 359 -8.57 -2.59 -22.21
N ILE A 360 -8.53 -1.96 -21.04
CA ILE A 360 -9.17 -2.45 -19.82
C ILE A 360 -10.68 -2.18 -19.89
N PRO A 361 -11.56 -3.17 -19.68
CA PRO A 361 -12.99 -2.94 -19.53
C PRO A 361 -13.33 -1.98 -18.39
N VAL A 362 -14.29 -1.06 -18.60
CA VAL A 362 -14.81 -0.24 -17.49
C VAL A 362 -15.58 -1.09 -16.48
N GLU A 363 -16.16 -2.21 -16.91
CA GLU A 363 -16.79 -3.22 -16.06
C GLU A 363 -15.76 -3.91 -15.14
N PHE A 364 -14.53 -4.09 -15.60
CA PHE A 364 -13.42 -4.60 -14.80
C PHE A 364 -13.05 -3.59 -13.69
N GLY A 365 -12.61 -2.38 -14.05
CA GLY A 365 -12.10 -1.41 -13.05
C GLY A 365 -13.19 -0.66 -12.26
N GLY A 366 -14.41 -0.59 -12.80
CA GLY A 366 -15.55 0.09 -12.20
C GLY A 366 -16.42 -0.81 -11.33
N ALA A 367 -16.33 -2.13 -11.48
CA ALA A 367 -17.13 -3.09 -10.73
C ALA A 367 -16.39 -4.37 -10.36
N ALA A 368 -16.10 -5.25 -11.33
CA ALA A 368 -15.70 -6.62 -11.03
C ALA A 368 -14.41 -6.69 -10.21
N TYR A 369 -13.35 -5.96 -10.58
CA TYR A 369 -12.05 -5.96 -9.89
C TYR A 369 -12.06 -5.20 -8.55
N ARG A 370 -13.21 -4.62 -8.15
CA ARG A 370 -13.41 -4.00 -6.83
C ARG A 370 -13.84 -5.01 -5.77
N PHE A 371 -13.80 -6.31 -6.08
CA PHE A 371 -14.03 -7.38 -5.11
C PHE A 371 -13.03 -7.33 -3.94
N GLY A 372 -11.80 -6.83 -4.18
CA GLY A 372 -10.75 -6.78 -3.18
C GLY A 372 -11.14 -5.99 -1.93
N HIS A 373 -12.02 -4.99 -2.04
CA HIS A 373 -12.53 -4.25 -0.88
C HIS A 373 -13.28 -5.14 0.13
N SER A 374 -13.87 -6.25 -0.32
CA SER A 374 -14.53 -7.24 0.54
C SER A 374 -13.52 -8.15 1.24
N MET A 375 -12.40 -8.48 0.58
CA MET A 375 -11.37 -9.38 1.11
C MET A 375 -10.46 -8.76 2.18
N ILE A 376 -10.30 -7.43 2.16
CA ILE A 376 -9.37 -6.73 3.06
C ILE A 376 -9.85 -6.77 4.51
N ARG A 377 -8.93 -7.13 5.42
CA ARG A 377 -9.16 -7.19 6.87
C ARG A 377 -9.04 -5.81 7.54
N HIS A 378 -9.57 -5.73 8.75
CA HIS A 378 -9.39 -4.58 9.64
C HIS A 378 -7.96 -4.40 10.15
N ALA A 379 -7.29 -5.51 10.40
CA ALA A 379 -5.95 -5.58 10.94
C ALA A 379 -5.21 -6.74 10.28
N PHE A 380 -3.90 -6.60 10.14
CA PHE A 380 -3.02 -7.61 9.59
C PHE A 380 -2.04 -8.08 10.66
N ASP A 381 -1.86 -9.39 10.74
CA ASP A 381 -0.80 -10.00 11.55
C ASP A 381 0.51 -9.93 10.76
N VAL A 382 1.28 -8.88 11.00
CA VAL A 382 2.43 -8.53 10.13
C VAL A 382 3.72 -9.24 10.52
N ASN A 383 3.88 -9.63 11.79
CA ASN A 383 5.02 -10.38 12.33
C ASN A 383 4.72 -10.81 13.78
N ASP A 384 5.59 -11.67 14.34
CA ASP A 384 5.45 -12.18 15.71
C ASP A 384 5.71 -11.12 16.81
N GLU A 385 6.35 -9.98 16.49
CA GLU A 385 6.71 -8.95 17.47
C GLU A 385 5.50 -8.10 17.86
N VAL A 386 4.70 -7.66 16.88
CA VAL A 386 3.58 -6.75 17.11
C VAL A 386 2.20 -7.38 16.92
N GLY A 387 2.11 -8.54 16.26
CA GLY A 387 0.85 -9.24 15.98
C GLY A 387 -0.10 -8.44 15.07
N GLU A 388 -1.41 -8.51 15.35
CA GLU A 388 -2.43 -7.82 14.55
C GLU A 388 -2.39 -6.29 14.71
N VAL A 389 -2.06 -5.60 13.62
CA VAL A 389 -2.02 -4.14 13.54
C VAL A 389 -3.14 -3.60 12.64
N PRO A 390 -3.96 -2.63 13.11
CA PRO A 390 -5.01 -2.03 12.29
C PRO A 390 -4.50 -1.42 10.98
N LEU A 391 -5.19 -1.69 9.87
CA LEU A 391 -4.87 -1.13 8.56
C LEU A 391 -4.98 0.40 8.54
N PHE A 392 -6.00 0.93 9.24
CA PHE A 392 -6.25 2.36 9.39
C PHE A 392 -6.40 2.74 10.87
N PRO A 393 -6.15 4.01 11.23
CA PRO A 393 -6.37 4.49 12.59
C PRO A 393 -7.82 4.30 13.04
N THR A 394 -8.03 3.71 14.21
CA THR A 394 -9.35 3.34 14.75
C THR A 394 -9.91 4.34 15.78
N GLY A 395 -9.19 5.43 16.10
CA GLY A 395 -9.63 6.43 17.08
C GLY A 395 -8.79 7.71 17.12
N PRO A 396 -9.14 8.69 18.00
CA PRO A 396 -8.39 9.94 18.15
C PRO A 396 -7.05 9.71 18.87
N GLY A 397 -6.00 9.46 18.09
CA GLY A 397 -4.60 9.31 18.52
C GLY A 397 -3.79 8.64 17.40
N ASP A 398 -2.46 8.80 17.40
CA ASP A 398 -1.55 8.15 16.44
C ASP A 398 -1.12 6.77 16.97
N GLY A 399 -2.09 5.95 17.38
CA GLY A 399 -1.82 4.59 17.83
C GLY A 399 -1.25 3.75 16.68
N ARG A 400 -0.46 2.72 16.99
CA ARG A 400 0.17 1.82 16.00
C ARG A 400 -0.83 1.40 14.92
N ASN A 401 -0.51 1.70 13.66
CA ASN A 401 -1.34 1.42 12.49
C ASN A 401 -0.49 1.27 11.22
N LEU A 402 -1.06 0.63 10.21
CA LEU A 402 -0.40 0.33 8.94
C LEU A 402 -0.68 1.40 7.87
N ARG A 403 -0.97 2.65 8.25
CA ARG A 403 -1.08 3.73 7.26
C ARG A 403 0.29 4.03 6.64
N GLY A 404 0.31 4.13 5.31
CA GLY A 404 1.50 4.45 4.54
C GLY A 404 1.71 5.95 4.36
N GLY A 405 2.55 6.33 3.39
CA GLY A 405 2.94 7.71 3.13
C GLY A 405 3.87 8.27 4.22
N ARG A 406 4.57 7.38 4.91
CA ARG A 406 5.55 7.65 5.97
C ARG A 406 6.65 6.57 5.95
N PRO A 407 7.86 6.87 6.46
CA PRO A 407 8.85 5.84 6.76
C PRO A 407 8.26 4.71 7.59
N VAL A 408 8.57 3.47 7.21
CA VAL A 408 8.04 2.27 7.89
C VAL A 408 8.81 2.08 9.20
N PRO A 409 8.13 2.03 10.36
CA PRO A 409 8.73 1.58 11.61
C PRO A 409 9.23 0.14 11.51
N SER A 410 10.40 -0.17 12.08
CA SER A 410 11.04 -1.49 11.97
C SER A 410 10.19 -2.62 12.56
N ASP A 411 9.39 -2.34 13.59
CA ASP A 411 8.44 -3.29 14.21
C ASP A 411 7.21 -3.57 13.33
N LEU A 412 7.01 -2.78 12.26
CA LEU A 412 5.93 -2.95 11.27
C LEU A 412 6.41 -3.54 9.94
N VAL A 413 7.68 -3.95 9.84
CA VAL A 413 8.19 -4.70 8.68
C VAL A 413 7.43 -6.01 8.57
N VAL A 414 6.97 -6.31 7.35
CA VAL A 414 6.07 -7.45 7.10
C VAL A 414 6.88 -8.72 6.90
N ASP A 415 6.63 -9.71 7.75
CA ASP A 415 6.96 -11.09 7.50
C ASP A 415 5.88 -11.70 6.60
N TRP A 416 6.25 -11.94 5.34
CA TRP A 416 5.34 -12.47 4.34
C TRP A 416 4.86 -13.89 4.62
N SER A 417 5.57 -14.67 5.44
CA SER A 417 5.10 -16.00 5.86
C SER A 417 3.81 -15.93 6.69
N ARG A 418 3.57 -14.82 7.39
CA ARG A 418 2.32 -14.59 8.14
C ARG A 418 1.12 -14.34 7.23
N LEU A 419 1.34 -13.86 6.00
CA LEU A 419 0.27 -13.41 5.10
C LEU A 419 0.13 -14.25 3.83
N LEU A 420 1.07 -15.15 3.56
CA LEU A 420 1.12 -16.02 2.39
C LEU A 420 1.35 -17.48 2.81
N ASP A 421 0.72 -18.40 2.10
CA ASP A 421 0.94 -19.83 2.29
C ASP A 421 2.34 -20.25 1.83
N THR A 422 3.18 -20.71 2.76
CA THR A 422 4.53 -21.22 2.46
C THR A 422 4.59 -22.76 2.38
N GLY A 423 3.43 -23.43 2.48
CA GLY A 423 3.27 -24.88 2.45
C GLY A 423 3.05 -25.54 3.82
N ASP A 424 3.09 -24.77 4.90
CA ASP A 424 2.79 -25.22 6.27
C ASP A 424 1.33 -24.97 6.69
N GLY A 425 0.61 -24.11 5.96
CA GLY A 425 -0.76 -23.72 6.24
C GLY A 425 -0.90 -22.73 7.41
N ASP A 426 0.18 -22.11 7.87
CA ASP A 426 0.16 -21.12 8.97
C ASP A 426 0.22 -19.70 8.40
N TYR A 427 -0.94 -19.17 8.02
CA TYR A 427 -1.08 -17.82 7.49
C TYR A 427 -2.41 -17.19 7.92
N GLN A 428 -2.46 -15.86 7.96
CA GLN A 428 -3.69 -15.12 8.18
C GLN A 428 -4.59 -15.26 6.93
N PRO A 429 -5.82 -15.77 7.04
CA PRO A 429 -6.74 -15.85 5.91
C PRO A 429 -7.28 -14.47 5.52
N SER A 430 -7.67 -14.29 4.26
CA SER A 430 -8.45 -13.13 3.82
C SER A 430 -9.91 -13.23 4.28
N ARG A 431 -10.67 -12.12 4.21
CA ARG A 431 -12.13 -12.17 4.36
C ARG A 431 -12.74 -12.77 3.08
N LYS A 432 -13.88 -13.45 3.24
CA LYS A 432 -14.70 -13.91 2.10
C LYS A 432 -15.17 -12.75 1.21
N ILE A 433 -15.37 -13.05 -0.07
CA ILE A 433 -15.93 -12.13 -1.06
C ILE A 433 -17.46 -12.11 -0.91
N GLU A 434 -17.94 -11.22 -0.05
CA GLU A 434 -19.35 -11.04 0.25
C GLU A 434 -19.81 -9.60 -0.04
N PRO A 435 -21.13 -9.34 -0.17
CA PRO A 435 -21.67 -7.98 -0.33
C PRO A 435 -21.59 -7.12 0.95
N LEU A 436 -20.63 -7.43 1.84
CA LEU A 436 -20.40 -6.79 3.12
C LEU A 436 -18.96 -6.29 3.25
N LEU A 437 -18.78 -5.11 3.83
CA LEU A 437 -17.48 -4.47 4.02
C LEU A 437 -17.23 -4.19 5.50
N ALA A 438 -15.95 -4.21 5.86
CA ALA A 438 -15.41 -3.76 7.14
C ALA A 438 -15.90 -2.34 7.52
N PRO A 439 -16.40 -2.08 8.76
CA PRO A 439 -16.86 -0.76 9.20
C PRO A 439 -15.85 0.38 9.00
N THR A 440 -14.54 0.10 9.08
CA THR A 440 -13.48 1.09 8.83
C THR A 440 -13.51 1.67 7.41
N LEU A 441 -14.10 0.96 6.44
CA LEU A 441 -14.24 1.40 5.06
C LEU A 441 -15.45 2.34 4.83
N PHE A 442 -16.29 2.57 5.85
CA PHE A 442 -17.43 3.49 5.78
C PHE A 442 -17.10 4.90 6.29
N ASN A 443 -15.97 5.05 6.98
CA ASN A 443 -15.51 6.31 7.54
C ASN A 443 -14.09 6.64 7.05
N LEU A 444 -13.88 6.55 5.74
CA LEU A 444 -12.60 6.87 5.12
C LEU A 444 -12.31 8.36 5.27
N PRO A 445 -11.07 8.71 5.59
CA PRO A 445 -10.81 10.05 6.04
C PRO A 445 -10.35 10.95 4.87
N ILE A 446 -11.26 11.11 3.91
CA ILE A 446 -11.11 11.81 2.62
C ILE A 446 -12.22 12.86 2.42
N ALA A 447 -12.04 13.78 1.48
CA ALA A 447 -13.09 14.75 1.13
C ALA A 447 -14.25 14.08 0.37
N GLY A 448 -15.48 14.51 0.64
CA GLY A 448 -16.71 13.97 0.02
C GLY A 448 -17.33 12.82 0.81
N ASP A 449 -17.96 11.87 0.12
CA ASP A 449 -18.52 10.68 0.78
C ASP A 449 -17.38 9.87 1.41
N SER A 450 -17.46 9.66 2.73
CA SER A 450 -16.51 8.86 3.53
C SER A 450 -16.70 7.36 3.35
N SER A 451 -17.84 6.91 2.84
CA SER A 451 -18.11 5.50 2.59
C SER A 451 -17.54 5.04 1.25
N LEU A 452 -16.63 4.06 1.31
CA LEU A 452 -16.09 3.40 0.12
C LEU A 452 -17.20 2.74 -0.71
N ALA A 453 -18.21 2.16 -0.07
CA ALA A 453 -19.32 1.52 -0.77
C ALA A 453 -20.13 2.53 -1.59
N VAL A 454 -20.48 3.69 -1.00
CA VAL A 454 -21.18 4.76 -1.71
C VAL A 454 -20.34 5.24 -2.90
N ARG A 455 -19.03 5.39 -2.72
CA ARG A 455 -18.13 5.81 -3.81
C ARG A 455 -18.10 4.81 -4.95
N ASN A 456 -18.00 3.51 -4.65
CA ASN A 456 -18.03 2.44 -5.66
C ASN A 456 -19.36 2.44 -6.43
N LEU A 457 -20.48 2.54 -5.73
CA LEU A 457 -21.81 2.57 -6.34
C LEU A 457 -22.03 3.79 -7.23
N ARG A 458 -21.67 4.99 -6.74
CA ARG A 458 -21.75 6.23 -7.52
C ARG A 458 -20.79 6.19 -8.71
N ARG A 459 -19.61 5.60 -8.56
CA ARG A 459 -18.66 5.41 -9.66
C ARG A 459 -19.23 4.49 -10.73
N GLY A 460 -19.81 3.35 -10.38
CA GLY A 460 -20.48 2.46 -11.33
C GLY A 460 -21.60 3.17 -12.09
N LYS A 461 -22.42 3.96 -11.40
CA LYS A 461 -23.46 4.79 -12.04
C LYS A 461 -22.85 5.84 -12.98
N ALA A 462 -21.82 6.56 -12.55
CA ALA A 462 -21.15 7.58 -13.35
C ALA A 462 -20.47 7.01 -14.61
N LEU A 463 -20.00 5.76 -14.54
CA LEU A 463 -19.45 5.05 -15.69
C LEU A 463 -20.53 4.49 -16.64
N GLY A 464 -21.81 4.55 -16.24
CA GLY A 464 -22.92 4.01 -17.00
C GLY A 464 -22.95 2.48 -17.03
N LEU A 465 -22.48 1.80 -15.97
CA LEU A 465 -22.48 0.35 -15.91
C LEU A 465 -23.91 -0.20 -15.89
N ALA A 466 -24.15 -1.27 -16.65
CA ALA A 466 -25.40 -2.01 -16.64
C ALA A 466 -25.63 -2.76 -15.31
N SER A 467 -26.81 -3.35 -15.15
CA SER A 467 -27.06 -4.22 -14.00
C SER A 467 -26.22 -5.50 -14.09
N GLY A 468 -25.96 -6.14 -12.95
CA GLY A 468 -25.29 -7.44 -12.96
C GLY A 468 -26.09 -8.51 -13.72
N GLN A 469 -27.41 -8.44 -13.64
CA GLN A 469 -28.32 -9.36 -14.31
C GLN A 469 -28.29 -9.22 -15.83
N ASP A 470 -28.25 -7.98 -16.35
CA ASP A 470 -28.13 -7.74 -17.78
C ASP A 470 -26.78 -8.22 -18.31
N VAL A 471 -25.70 -8.01 -17.56
CA VAL A 471 -24.36 -8.53 -17.89
C VAL A 471 -24.35 -10.06 -17.87
N ALA A 472 -24.96 -10.70 -16.87
CA ALA A 472 -25.10 -12.15 -16.79
C ALA A 472 -25.83 -12.72 -18.01
N ALA A 473 -27.00 -12.15 -18.33
CA ALA A 473 -27.79 -12.55 -19.49
C ALA A 473 -27.01 -12.36 -20.79
N ARG A 474 -26.22 -11.28 -20.89
CA ARG A 474 -25.39 -10.98 -22.06
C ARG A 474 -24.21 -11.95 -22.24
N MET A 475 -23.68 -12.49 -21.16
CA MET A 475 -22.70 -13.58 -21.17
C MET A 475 -23.33 -14.96 -21.41
N GLY A 476 -24.67 -15.04 -21.42
CA GLY A 476 -25.40 -16.31 -21.58
C GLY A 476 -25.54 -17.11 -20.29
N TYR A 477 -25.35 -16.48 -19.14
CA TYR A 477 -25.65 -17.06 -17.83
C TYR A 477 -27.11 -16.81 -17.44
N ASP A 478 -27.67 -17.71 -16.63
CA ASP A 478 -28.97 -17.50 -15.99
C ASP A 478 -28.81 -16.43 -14.88
N PRO A 479 -29.45 -15.25 -15.00
CA PRO A 479 -29.22 -14.17 -14.04
C PRO A 479 -29.76 -14.47 -12.64
N ILE A 480 -28.98 -14.18 -11.60
CA ILE A 480 -29.46 -14.24 -10.21
C ILE A 480 -30.25 -12.98 -9.90
N ARG A 481 -31.55 -13.11 -9.70
CA ARG A 481 -32.40 -11.97 -9.33
C ARG A 481 -32.21 -11.61 -7.86
N ASN A 482 -32.42 -10.35 -7.51
CA ASN A 482 -32.23 -9.87 -6.13
C ASN A 482 -33.00 -10.69 -5.08
N GLU A 483 -34.19 -11.21 -5.41
CA GLU A 483 -34.98 -12.01 -4.47
C GLU A 483 -34.31 -13.35 -4.10
N ALA A 484 -33.40 -13.84 -4.95
CA ALA A 484 -32.67 -15.08 -4.71
C ALA A 484 -31.50 -14.90 -3.73
N PHE A 485 -30.99 -13.68 -3.53
CA PHE A 485 -29.98 -13.37 -2.52
C PHE A 485 -30.54 -13.39 -1.09
N GLY A 486 -31.87 -13.53 -0.93
CA GLY A 486 -32.53 -13.59 0.35
C GLY A 486 -33.20 -12.27 0.75
N ASP A 487 -34.26 -12.38 1.54
CA ASP A 487 -35.10 -11.26 1.96
C ASP A 487 -34.35 -10.26 2.86
N GLU A 488 -33.31 -10.71 3.56
CA GLU A 488 -32.48 -9.91 4.47
C GLU A 488 -31.18 -9.45 3.79
N SER A 489 -31.01 -9.69 2.48
CA SER A 489 -29.83 -9.20 1.76
C SER A 489 -29.81 -7.67 1.69
N ALA A 490 -28.60 -7.11 1.73
CA ALA A 490 -28.37 -5.66 1.72
C ALA A 490 -29.11 -4.91 0.59
N ILE A 491 -29.15 -5.50 -0.62
CA ILE A 491 -29.92 -4.92 -1.73
C ILE A 491 -31.43 -4.96 -1.49
N MET A 492 -31.97 -6.05 -0.94
CA MET A 492 -33.41 -6.18 -0.71
C MET A 492 -33.88 -5.25 0.41
N GLU A 493 -33.07 -5.05 1.45
CA GLU A 493 -33.32 -4.04 2.49
C GLU A 493 -33.37 -2.64 1.92
N ALA A 494 -32.34 -2.24 1.16
CA ALA A 494 -32.27 -0.93 0.52
C ALA A 494 -33.44 -0.72 -0.46
N LEU A 495 -33.74 -1.71 -1.31
CA LEU A 495 -34.87 -1.64 -2.24
C LEU A 495 -36.21 -1.45 -1.50
N ARG A 496 -36.46 -2.16 -0.41
CA ARG A 496 -37.70 -2.02 0.37
C ARG A 496 -37.82 -0.68 1.05
N ALA A 497 -36.73 -0.16 1.63
CA ALA A 497 -36.70 1.17 2.23
C ALA A 497 -37.14 2.26 1.24
N HIS A 498 -36.87 2.05 -0.05
CA HIS A 498 -37.23 2.94 -1.15
C HIS A 498 -38.53 2.56 -1.88
N GLY A 499 -39.32 1.60 -1.37
CA GLY A 499 -40.58 1.17 -1.98
C GLY A 499 -40.42 0.37 -3.29
N ARG A 500 -39.25 -0.24 -3.49
CA ARG A 500 -38.82 -0.94 -4.71
C ARG A 500 -38.48 -2.41 -4.49
N GLY A 501 -39.03 -3.05 -3.45
CA GLY A 501 -38.73 -4.45 -3.12
C GLY A 501 -39.10 -5.52 -4.18
N ALA A 502 -39.61 -5.12 -5.35
CA ALA A 502 -39.85 -5.98 -6.51
C ALA A 502 -38.88 -5.71 -7.68
N ASP A 503 -37.89 -4.83 -7.49
CA ASP A 503 -36.84 -4.55 -8.47
C ASP A 503 -35.85 -5.74 -8.50
N PRO A 504 -35.75 -6.45 -9.63
CA PRO A 504 -34.94 -7.67 -9.70
C PRO A 504 -33.45 -7.41 -9.86
N ASP A 505 -33.07 -6.19 -10.22
CA ASP A 505 -31.75 -5.87 -10.72
C ASP A 505 -30.94 -5.11 -9.68
N SER A 506 -29.62 -5.29 -9.70
CA SER A 506 -28.69 -4.60 -8.81
C SER A 506 -27.50 -4.02 -9.56
N PRO A 507 -26.80 -3.01 -8.96
CA PRO A 507 -25.56 -2.50 -9.52
C PRO A 507 -24.55 -3.64 -9.75
N LEU A 508 -23.81 -3.62 -10.86
CA LEU A 508 -22.88 -4.70 -11.22
C LEU A 508 -21.88 -5.04 -10.11
N TRP A 509 -21.32 -4.05 -9.40
CA TRP A 509 -20.38 -4.31 -8.30
C TRP A 509 -21.03 -5.09 -7.16
N TYR A 510 -22.24 -4.68 -6.74
CA TYR A 510 -23.00 -5.41 -5.72
C TYR A 510 -23.31 -6.84 -6.19
N TYR A 511 -23.79 -6.98 -7.44
CA TYR A 511 -24.11 -8.28 -8.00
C TYR A 511 -22.93 -9.23 -7.98
N VAL A 512 -21.72 -8.78 -8.37
CA VAL A 512 -20.51 -9.61 -8.37
C VAL A 512 -20.18 -10.14 -6.97
N LEU A 513 -20.34 -9.30 -5.93
CA LEU A 513 -20.13 -9.71 -4.55
C LEU A 513 -21.21 -10.69 -4.05
N ALA A 514 -22.49 -10.40 -4.33
CA ALA A 514 -23.59 -11.27 -3.96
C ALA A 514 -23.59 -12.60 -4.74
N GLU A 515 -23.09 -12.60 -5.97
CA GLU A 515 -22.90 -13.79 -6.80
C GLU A 515 -21.79 -14.69 -6.25
N ALA A 516 -20.70 -14.10 -5.74
CA ALA A 516 -19.60 -14.81 -5.08
C ALA A 516 -20.11 -15.56 -3.83
N ASP A 517 -20.84 -14.87 -2.96
CA ASP A 517 -21.51 -15.47 -1.81
C ASP A 517 -22.48 -16.60 -2.25
N TYR A 518 -23.41 -16.29 -3.16
CA TYR A 518 -24.43 -17.23 -3.60
C TYR A 518 -23.90 -18.50 -4.29
N GLN A 519 -22.85 -18.39 -5.11
CA GLN A 519 -22.36 -19.51 -5.92
C GLN A 519 -21.15 -20.22 -5.32
N GLN A 520 -20.32 -19.51 -4.55
CA GLN A 520 -19.02 -19.97 -4.08
C GLN A 520 -18.84 -19.87 -2.56
N ASP A 521 -19.90 -19.55 -1.81
CA ASP A 521 -19.81 -19.32 -0.35
C ASP A 521 -18.78 -18.23 0.00
N GLY A 522 -18.60 -17.26 -0.91
CA GLY A 522 -17.64 -16.16 -0.77
C GLY A 522 -16.17 -16.56 -0.93
N GLU A 523 -15.83 -17.83 -1.15
CA GLU A 523 -14.44 -18.27 -1.32
C GLU A 523 -13.81 -17.70 -2.60
N ARG A 524 -14.64 -17.49 -3.64
CA ARG A 524 -14.25 -17.11 -5.00
C ARG A 524 -15.31 -16.22 -5.62
N LEU A 525 -14.93 -15.46 -6.65
CA LEU A 525 -15.87 -14.79 -7.52
C LEU A 525 -16.83 -15.80 -8.18
N GLY A 526 -18.09 -15.41 -8.32
CA GLY A 526 -19.05 -16.13 -9.13
C GLY A 526 -18.79 -16.04 -10.64
N ALA A 527 -19.72 -16.57 -11.43
CA ALA A 527 -19.56 -16.72 -12.88
C ALA A 527 -19.27 -15.41 -13.62
N VAL A 528 -20.07 -14.36 -13.40
CA VAL A 528 -19.90 -13.06 -14.05
C VAL A 528 -18.62 -12.38 -13.58
N GLY A 529 -18.40 -12.33 -12.26
CA GLY A 529 -17.20 -11.73 -11.67
C GLY A 529 -15.93 -12.37 -12.23
N SER A 530 -15.86 -13.71 -12.19
CA SER A 530 -14.73 -14.49 -12.69
C SER A 530 -14.48 -14.27 -14.17
N ARG A 531 -15.55 -14.23 -14.99
CA ARG A 531 -15.41 -14.05 -16.45
C ARG A 531 -14.82 -12.69 -16.79
N ILE A 532 -15.29 -11.62 -16.14
CA ILE A 532 -14.75 -10.26 -16.37
C ILE A 532 -13.29 -10.18 -15.94
N VAL A 533 -12.98 -10.65 -14.74
CA VAL A 533 -11.63 -10.54 -14.16
C VAL A 533 -10.63 -11.40 -14.93
N ALA A 534 -10.92 -12.70 -15.08
CA ALA A 534 -9.99 -13.65 -15.71
C ALA A 534 -9.76 -13.32 -17.18
N GLU A 535 -10.80 -13.04 -17.97
CA GLU A 535 -10.59 -12.71 -19.39
C GLU A 535 -9.86 -11.38 -19.59
N THR A 536 -10.01 -10.43 -18.67
CA THR A 536 -9.24 -9.18 -18.72
C THR A 536 -7.76 -9.46 -18.46
N LEU A 537 -7.41 -10.08 -17.33
CA LEU A 537 -6.00 -10.31 -16.99
C LEU A 537 -5.32 -11.25 -18.00
N ILE A 538 -5.95 -12.37 -18.35
CA ILE A 538 -5.44 -13.30 -19.38
C ILE A 538 -5.35 -12.59 -20.73
N GLY A 539 -6.35 -11.79 -21.09
CA GLY A 539 -6.38 -11.09 -22.37
C GLY A 539 -5.31 -10.02 -22.51
N LEU A 540 -4.94 -9.34 -21.43
CA LEU A 540 -3.84 -8.38 -21.42
C LEU A 540 -2.49 -9.10 -21.55
N ILE A 541 -2.27 -10.21 -20.82
CA ILE A 541 -1.07 -11.05 -20.94
C ILE A 541 -0.92 -11.58 -22.38
N GLU A 542 -1.97 -12.18 -22.93
CA GLU A 542 -1.93 -12.77 -24.28
C GLU A 542 -1.77 -11.73 -25.39
N ALA A 543 -2.13 -10.47 -25.15
CA ALA A 543 -1.98 -9.42 -26.14
C ALA A 543 -0.63 -8.71 -26.10
N ASP A 544 0.17 -8.91 -25.05
CA ASP A 544 1.51 -8.38 -24.92
C ASP A 544 2.54 -9.33 -25.56
N GLU A 545 3.19 -8.87 -26.64
CA GLU A 545 4.20 -9.66 -27.37
C GLU A 545 5.43 -10.00 -26.51
N THR A 546 5.68 -9.25 -25.43
CA THR A 546 6.83 -9.43 -24.52
C THR A 546 6.50 -10.30 -23.30
N ALA A 547 5.23 -10.54 -23.01
CA ALA A 547 4.79 -11.37 -21.90
C ALA A 547 5.08 -12.86 -22.13
N TYR A 548 5.23 -13.62 -21.05
CA TYR A 548 5.00 -15.07 -21.12
C TYR A 548 3.48 -15.24 -21.29
N PRO A 549 2.96 -15.93 -22.31
CA PRO A 549 3.54 -17.05 -23.04
C PRO A 549 4.05 -16.72 -24.44
N ASN A 550 4.04 -15.45 -24.85
CA ASN A 550 4.29 -15.05 -26.24
C ASN A 550 5.78 -14.98 -26.57
N ALA A 551 6.58 -14.40 -25.68
CA ALA A 551 8.03 -14.27 -25.86
C ALA A 551 8.83 -15.47 -25.29
N ALA A 552 8.22 -16.24 -24.39
CA ALA A 552 8.88 -17.37 -23.73
C ALA A 552 8.88 -18.62 -24.62
N PRO A 553 9.82 -19.57 -24.41
CA PRO A 553 9.77 -20.87 -25.08
C PRO A 553 8.44 -21.61 -24.86
N ASP A 554 8.03 -22.43 -25.84
CA ASP A 554 6.82 -23.26 -25.72
C ASP A 554 6.85 -24.12 -24.44
N GLY A 555 5.82 -23.98 -23.62
CA GLY A 555 5.71 -24.71 -22.35
C GLY A 555 6.65 -24.19 -21.26
N TRP A 556 7.08 -22.93 -21.34
CA TRP A 556 7.85 -22.28 -20.28
C TRP A 556 7.15 -22.38 -18.92
N GLU A 557 7.94 -22.70 -17.90
CA GLU A 557 7.60 -22.67 -16.48
C GLU A 557 8.62 -21.77 -15.76
N PRO A 558 8.27 -21.23 -14.57
CA PRO A 558 9.15 -20.43 -13.75
C PRO A 558 10.53 -21.07 -13.57
N SER A 559 11.57 -20.29 -13.87
CA SER A 559 12.96 -20.76 -13.94
C SER A 559 13.80 -20.34 -12.76
N LEU A 560 13.27 -19.48 -11.89
CA LEU A 560 13.94 -19.06 -10.66
C LEU A 560 13.70 -20.09 -9.54
N PRO A 561 14.54 -20.11 -8.48
CA PRO A 561 14.35 -21.01 -7.35
C PRO A 561 12.95 -20.89 -6.73
N GLN A 562 12.39 -22.02 -6.33
CA GLN A 562 11.13 -22.14 -5.60
C GLN A 562 11.47 -22.49 -4.14
N PRO A 563 11.68 -21.50 -3.26
CA PRO A 563 12.11 -21.73 -1.88
C PRO A 563 11.02 -22.29 -0.96
N THR A 564 9.73 -22.17 -1.33
CA THR A 564 8.62 -22.64 -0.49
C THR A 564 8.19 -24.08 -0.84
N ALA A 565 7.46 -24.72 0.08
CA ALA A 565 6.96 -26.08 -0.10
C ALA A 565 5.60 -26.14 -0.81
N THR A 566 5.19 -25.07 -1.49
CA THR A 566 3.90 -24.96 -2.17
C THR A 566 3.84 -25.77 -3.47
N ASP A 567 2.63 -26.09 -3.92
CA ASP A 567 2.41 -26.72 -5.23
C ASP A 567 2.54 -25.68 -6.36
N GLY A 568 3.63 -25.74 -7.11
CA GLY A 568 3.95 -24.79 -8.18
C GLY A 568 4.56 -23.47 -7.68
N TYR A 569 4.92 -22.57 -8.60
CA TYR A 569 5.51 -21.29 -8.25
C TYR A 569 4.43 -20.25 -7.90
N THR A 570 4.50 -19.71 -6.69
CA THR A 570 3.49 -18.82 -6.09
C THR A 570 4.06 -17.45 -5.73
N LEU A 571 3.21 -16.53 -5.28
CA LEU A 571 3.65 -15.26 -4.70
C LEU A 571 4.59 -15.45 -3.50
N ALA A 572 4.41 -16.52 -2.71
CA ALA A 572 5.25 -16.81 -1.55
C ALA A 572 6.70 -17.10 -1.97
N ASP A 573 6.92 -17.69 -3.14
CA ASP A 573 8.26 -17.93 -3.70
C ASP A 573 8.95 -16.64 -4.11
N ILE A 574 8.20 -15.68 -4.66
CA ILE A 574 8.71 -14.34 -4.98
C ILE A 574 9.19 -13.66 -3.68
N THR A 575 8.35 -13.63 -2.64
CA THR A 575 8.66 -12.94 -1.38
C THR A 575 9.79 -13.64 -0.62
N ALA A 576 9.81 -14.97 -0.59
CA ALA A 576 10.86 -15.74 0.08
C ALA A 576 12.20 -15.61 -0.65
N PHE A 577 12.23 -15.67 -1.98
CA PHE A 577 13.45 -15.44 -2.75
C PHE A 577 13.95 -14.00 -2.58
N ALA A 578 13.04 -13.02 -2.49
CA ALA A 578 13.37 -11.63 -2.22
C ALA A 578 13.98 -11.43 -0.81
N ALA A 579 13.51 -12.15 0.21
CA ALA A 579 13.99 -12.02 1.59
C ALA A 579 15.47 -12.42 1.75
N GLU A 580 15.96 -13.36 0.93
CA GLU A 580 17.39 -13.73 0.87
C GLU A 580 18.30 -12.60 0.35
N ALA A 581 17.74 -11.53 -0.22
CA ALA A 581 18.51 -10.36 -0.64
C ALA A 581 18.91 -9.45 0.54
N ASN A 582 18.39 -9.70 1.74
CA ASN A 582 18.93 -9.10 2.96
C ASN A 582 20.36 -9.62 3.16
N PRO A 583 21.38 -8.77 3.31
CA PRO A 583 22.77 -9.21 3.17
C PRO A 583 23.16 -10.25 4.21
N ASP A 584 23.75 -11.36 3.76
CA ASP A 584 24.40 -12.49 4.44
C ASP A 584 23.72 -13.11 5.68
N GLY A 585 22.62 -12.53 6.17
CA GLY A 585 22.02 -12.81 7.47
C GLY A 585 22.68 -12.10 8.64
N LEU A 586 23.81 -11.40 8.49
CA LEU A 586 24.46 -10.72 9.62
C LEU A 586 23.75 -9.40 9.93
N VAL A 587 23.09 -9.31 11.08
CA VAL A 587 22.29 -8.15 11.49
C VAL A 587 22.88 -7.49 12.73
N ILE A 588 22.75 -6.17 12.83
CA ILE A 588 22.98 -5.47 14.12
C ILE A 588 21.72 -5.68 14.94
N GLU A 589 21.74 -6.50 15.99
CA GLU A 589 20.59 -6.80 16.83
C GLU A 589 20.33 -5.70 17.87
N ALA A 590 21.38 -5.22 18.52
CA ALA A 590 21.32 -4.22 19.58
C ALA A 590 22.47 -3.22 19.44
N VAL A 591 22.23 -1.99 19.89
CA VAL A 591 23.27 -0.98 20.14
C VAL A 591 22.99 -0.43 21.53
N ASP A 592 23.99 -0.49 22.39
CA ASP A 592 24.02 0.10 23.72
C ASP A 592 25.06 1.22 23.69
N ALA A 593 24.63 2.48 23.89
CA ALA A 593 25.53 3.63 23.93
C ALA A 593 26.07 3.91 25.35
N GLY A 594 25.75 3.06 26.34
CA GLY A 594 26.20 3.20 27.72
C GLY A 594 25.44 4.27 28.53
N GLN A 595 25.52 4.21 29.87
CA GLN A 595 24.89 5.22 30.74
C GLN A 595 25.76 6.47 30.85
N GLY A 596 25.63 7.46 29.95
CA GLY A 596 26.43 8.69 30.10
C GLY A 596 26.10 9.89 29.23
N SER A 597 25.37 9.75 28.13
CA SER A 597 25.25 10.82 27.11
C SER A 597 23.93 11.61 27.17
N GLY A 598 22.85 11.04 27.71
CA GLY A 598 21.55 11.71 27.84
C GLY A 598 21.13 12.03 29.28
N GLY A 599 21.50 13.19 29.83
CA GLY A 599 21.00 13.62 31.14
C GLY A 599 21.04 15.14 31.35
N ASP A 600 19.91 15.81 31.08
CA ASP A 600 19.69 17.20 31.47
C ASP A 600 20.03 17.38 32.96
N ALA A 601 20.99 18.25 33.25
CA ALA A 601 21.37 18.62 34.61
C ALA A 601 20.23 19.43 35.23
N GLY A 602 19.19 18.72 35.67
CA GLY A 602 18.06 19.27 36.39
C GLY A 602 18.56 20.08 37.58
N ALA A 603 18.13 21.33 37.64
CA ALA A 603 18.44 22.27 38.71
C ALA A 603 17.81 21.82 40.05
N ASN A 604 18.37 20.80 40.69
CA ASN A 604 18.21 20.49 42.10
C ASN A 604 19.42 19.66 42.54
N GLY A 605 20.32 20.32 43.26
CA GLY A 605 21.59 19.75 43.70
C GLY A 605 21.45 18.64 44.74
N ASP A 606 21.29 17.41 44.27
CA ASP A 606 21.74 16.22 44.99
C ASP A 606 22.68 15.44 44.08
N ALA A 607 23.99 15.60 44.31
CA ALA A 607 25.04 14.91 43.58
C ALA A 607 25.13 13.46 44.10
N GLY A 608 24.19 12.62 43.64
CA GLY A 608 24.37 11.18 43.59
C GLY A 608 25.27 10.84 42.41
N ASP A 609 26.36 10.14 42.71
CA ASP A 609 27.36 9.63 41.77
C ASP A 609 26.71 8.73 40.69
N VAL A 610 26.42 9.29 39.52
CA VAL A 610 26.17 8.52 38.29
C VAL A 610 27.42 8.66 37.43
N THR A 611 28.44 7.87 37.76
CA THR A 611 29.60 7.63 36.92
C THR A 611 29.34 6.36 36.12
N GLY A 612 28.52 6.45 35.07
CA GLY A 612 28.56 5.42 34.03
C GLY A 612 29.85 5.56 33.23
N ASP A 613 30.43 4.43 32.83
CA ASP A 613 31.63 4.42 32.00
C ASP A 613 31.22 4.74 30.57
N ALA A 614 31.69 5.87 30.04
CA ALA A 614 31.42 6.27 28.65
C ALA A 614 32.07 5.32 27.62
N LEU A 615 32.75 4.26 28.06
CA LEU A 615 33.30 3.19 27.23
C LEU A 615 32.49 1.88 27.33
N ASP A 616 31.39 1.86 28.09
CA ASP A 616 30.45 0.73 28.19
C ASP A 616 29.45 0.73 27.01
N GLU A 617 29.97 1.03 25.83
CA GLU A 617 29.22 1.00 24.57
C GLU A 617 29.42 -0.36 23.89
N SER A 618 28.35 -0.91 23.35
CA SER A 618 28.42 -2.17 22.62
C SER A 618 27.44 -2.27 21.46
N VAL A 619 27.82 -3.07 20.47
CA VAL A 619 26.99 -3.44 19.32
C VAL A 619 26.86 -4.96 19.30
N THR A 620 25.65 -5.48 19.42
CA THR A 620 25.40 -6.91 19.27
C THR A 620 25.09 -7.22 17.81
N LEU A 621 25.87 -8.12 17.21
CA LEU A 621 25.64 -8.69 15.90
C LEU A 621 24.97 -10.06 16.08
N ARG A 622 23.97 -10.39 15.26
CA ARG A 622 23.32 -11.71 15.23
C ARG A 622 23.40 -12.29 13.83
N ASN A 623 23.61 -13.61 13.74
CA ASN A 623 23.38 -14.34 12.50
C ASN A 623 21.88 -14.69 12.38
N ALA A 624 21.16 -13.98 11.51
CA ALA A 624 19.78 -14.23 11.13
C ALA A 624 19.62 -15.16 9.92
N ALA A 625 20.70 -15.66 9.31
CA ALA A 625 20.64 -16.67 8.27
C ALA A 625 20.47 -18.08 8.86
N ALA A 626 19.92 -18.98 8.03
CA ALA A 626 19.81 -20.39 8.35
C ALA A 626 21.17 -21.15 8.28
N GLU A 627 22.21 -20.52 7.75
CA GLU A 627 23.55 -21.07 7.59
C GLU A 627 24.59 -20.30 8.41
N PRO A 628 25.72 -20.91 8.83
CA PRO A 628 26.77 -20.22 9.55
C PRO A 628 27.46 -19.12 8.72
N ILE A 629 27.77 -17.99 9.35
CA ILE A 629 28.50 -16.85 8.74
C ILE A 629 29.93 -16.81 9.28
N ASP A 630 30.91 -16.76 8.39
CA ASP A 630 32.32 -16.54 8.72
C ASP A 630 32.61 -15.04 8.71
N LEU A 631 32.90 -14.46 9.88
CA LEU A 631 33.17 -13.04 10.07
C LEU A 631 34.58 -12.61 9.63
N THR A 632 35.40 -13.55 9.16
CA THR A 632 36.76 -13.26 8.67
C THR A 632 36.74 -12.19 7.59
N GLY A 633 37.36 -11.04 7.87
CA GLY A 633 37.46 -9.90 6.94
C GLY A 633 36.24 -8.98 6.92
N TYR A 634 35.25 -9.19 7.77
CA TYR A 634 34.19 -8.20 7.98
C TYR A 634 34.73 -6.98 8.74
N VAL A 635 34.15 -5.82 8.48
CA VAL A 635 34.56 -4.55 9.10
C VAL A 635 33.33 -3.88 9.72
N ILE A 636 33.42 -3.50 11.00
CA ILE A 636 32.43 -2.64 11.67
C ILE A 636 32.87 -1.18 11.62
N ASP A 637 31.96 -0.28 11.27
CA ASP A 637 32.14 1.16 11.12
C ASP A 637 31.17 1.87 12.07
N LEU A 638 31.73 2.47 13.13
CA LEU A 638 31.01 3.23 14.14
C LEU A 638 31.16 4.73 13.82
N ASP A 639 30.22 5.27 13.05
CA ASP A 639 30.19 6.66 12.58
C ASP A 639 31.51 7.17 11.94
N GLY A 640 32.03 6.40 10.98
CA GLY A 640 33.27 6.69 10.26
C GLY A 640 34.53 6.10 10.89
N GLN A 641 34.39 5.42 12.03
CA GLN A 641 35.49 4.75 12.73
C GLN A 641 35.45 3.24 12.50
N ARG A 642 36.35 2.73 11.65
CA ARG A 642 36.36 1.33 11.18
C ARG A 642 37.30 0.42 11.96
N ASP A 643 36.83 -0.76 12.31
CA ASP A 643 37.58 -1.87 12.91
C ASP A 643 37.25 -3.21 12.26
N ASP A 644 38.23 -4.12 12.21
CA ASP A 644 38.02 -5.49 11.74
C ASP A 644 37.27 -6.31 12.79
N LEU A 645 36.30 -7.12 12.35
CA LEU A 645 35.66 -8.12 13.21
C LEU A 645 36.59 -9.33 13.44
N PRO A 646 36.40 -10.10 14.52
CA PRO A 646 37.26 -11.25 14.81
C PRO A 646 37.06 -12.36 13.79
N ASP A 647 38.11 -13.17 13.57
CA ASP A 647 38.05 -14.43 12.82
C ASP A 647 37.19 -15.45 13.59
N ALA A 648 35.87 -15.34 13.47
CA ALA A 648 34.87 -16.13 14.17
C ALA A 648 33.77 -16.58 13.21
N THR A 649 33.11 -17.70 13.55
CA THR A 649 31.94 -18.18 12.80
C THR A 649 30.73 -18.15 13.71
N LEU A 650 29.67 -17.46 13.28
CA LEU A 650 28.39 -17.44 13.97
C LEU A 650 27.44 -18.47 13.35
N GLY A 651 26.96 -19.42 14.13
CA GLY A 651 25.85 -20.30 13.74
C GLY A 651 24.51 -19.55 13.70
N PRO A 652 23.43 -20.18 13.17
CA PRO A 652 22.10 -19.57 13.13
C PRO A 652 21.65 -19.12 14.53
N ASP A 653 21.15 -17.88 14.62
CA ASP A 653 20.74 -17.17 15.83
C ASP A 653 21.84 -16.93 16.89
N GLU A 654 23.10 -17.28 16.61
CA GLU A 654 24.22 -16.93 17.49
C GLU A 654 24.58 -15.45 17.37
N THR A 655 25.10 -14.90 18.46
CA THR A 655 25.40 -13.48 18.59
C THR A 655 26.86 -13.22 18.96
N LEU A 656 27.38 -12.07 18.51
CA LEU A 656 28.66 -11.49 18.90
C LEU A 656 28.44 -10.05 19.35
N THR A 657 28.73 -9.76 20.61
CA THR A 657 28.73 -8.39 21.14
C THR A 657 30.11 -7.76 20.98
N VAL A 658 30.18 -6.70 20.20
CA VAL A 658 31.38 -5.88 19.98
C VAL A 658 31.36 -4.71 20.94
N HIS A 659 32.25 -4.71 21.92
CA HIS A 659 32.43 -3.67 22.92
C HIS A 659 33.45 -2.65 22.43
N VAL A 660 33.14 -1.36 22.59
CA VAL A 660 34.03 -0.25 22.21
C VAL A 660 35.24 -0.20 23.13
N GLY A 661 35.02 -0.35 24.43
CA GLY A 661 36.05 -0.30 25.46
C GLY A 661 37.02 -1.49 25.48
N ALA A 662 37.79 -1.57 26.56
CA ALA A 662 38.78 -2.63 26.76
C ALA A 662 38.25 -3.77 27.63
N GLY A 663 38.54 -5.01 27.21
CA GLY A 663 38.16 -6.22 27.94
C GLY A 663 38.90 -7.43 27.42
N ALA A 664 38.34 -8.62 27.66
CA ALA A 664 38.90 -9.88 27.20
C ALA A 664 37.90 -10.58 26.28
N ASP A 665 38.32 -10.83 25.05
CA ASP A 665 37.49 -11.52 24.05
C ASP A 665 37.05 -12.91 24.55
N THR A 666 35.79 -13.23 24.26
CA THR A 666 35.17 -14.54 24.51
C THR A 666 34.63 -15.10 23.19
N ALA A 667 33.83 -16.17 23.25
CA ALA A 667 33.12 -16.66 22.07
C ALA A 667 31.98 -15.72 21.62
N THR A 668 31.47 -14.89 22.53
CA THR A 668 30.30 -14.01 22.33
C THR A 668 30.64 -12.53 22.51
N ASP A 669 31.86 -12.20 22.90
CA ASP A 669 32.29 -10.83 23.18
C ASP A 669 33.61 -10.53 22.48
N HIS A 670 33.70 -9.38 21.83
CA HIS A 670 34.92 -8.87 21.21
C HIS A 670 35.15 -7.41 21.64
N TYR A 671 36.35 -7.08 22.08
CA TYR A 671 36.67 -5.73 22.58
C TYR A 671 37.62 -5.01 21.62
N LEU A 672 37.18 -3.86 21.12
CA LEU A 672 37.98 -3.01 20.22
C LEU A 672 39.15 -2.33 20.94
N GLY A 673 39.08 -2.22 22.27
CA GLY A 673 40.15 -1.66 23.10
C GLY A 673 40.34 -0.16 22.90
N ARG A 674 39.27 0.57 22.57
CA ARG A 674 39.31 2.03 22.41
C ARG A 674 39.32 2.72 23.78
N ASP A 675 40.04 3.84 23.83
CA ASP A 675 40.10 4.74 25.00
C ASP A 675 39.14 5.94 24.87
N VAL A 676 38.31 5.97 23.81
CA VAL A 676 37.33 7.03 23.52
C VAL A 676 35.97 6.43 23.14
N PRO A 677 34.86 7.07 23.55
CA PRO A 677 33.50 6.79 23.08
C PRO A 677 33.41 6.77 21.55
N ALA A 678 32.55 5.91 21.02
CA ALA A 678 32.24 5.80 19.60
C ALA A 678 30.77 6.13 19.27
N LEU A 679 29.91 6.11 20.28
CA LEU A 679 28.48 6.44 20.22
C LEU A 679 28.20 7.59 21.21
N ASP A 680 27.49 8.63 20.81
CA ASP A 680 27.17 9.86 21.53
C ASP A 680 25.66 10.20 21.68
N ASP A 681 24.74 9.26 21.40
CA ASP A 681 23.27 9.41 21.48
C ASP A 681 22.66 10.46 20.52
N GLU A 682 23.42 11.05 19.58
CA GLU A 682 22.98 12.08 18.64
C GLU A 682 22.53 11.55 17.25
N GLY A 683 22.24 10.26 17.11
CA GLY A 683 21.71 9.68 15.88
C GLY A 683 22.75 8.95 15.01
N GLU A 684 23.73 8.29 15.63
CA GLU A 684 24.92 7.71 15.01
C GLU A 684 24.61 6.44 14.24
N VAL A 685 25.49 6.13 13.30
CA VAL A 685 25.29 5.06 12.34
C VAL A 685 26.35 3.98 12.56
N VAL A 686 25.89 2.80 12.92
CA VAL A 686 26.69 1.58 12.92
C VAL A 686 26.51 0.90 11.57
N THR A 687 27.60 0.62 10.87
CA THR A 687 27.58 -0.11 9.59
C THR A 687 28.54 -1.30 9.67
N VAL A 688 28.16 -2.43 9.11
CA VAL A 688 29.05 -3.59 8.91
C VAL A 688 29.23 -3.79 7.40
N TYR A 689 30.45 -4.09 7.00
CA TYR A 689 30.84 -4.39 5.63
C TYR A 689 31.36 -5.82 5.54
N ALA A 690 31.00 -6.52 4.46
CA ALA A 690 31.54 -7.82 4.09
C ALA A 690 32.99 -7.70 3.58
N PRO A 691 33.71 -8.83 3.44
CA PRO A 691 35.10 -8.83 2.96
C PRO A 691 35.29 -8.30 1.54
N ASP A 692 34.25 -8.30 0.72
CA ASP A 692 34.24 -7.70 -0.62
C ASP A 692 34.00 -6.19 -0.61
N GLY A 693 33.74 -5.60 0.56
CA GLY A 693 33.47 -4.19 0.77
C GLY A 693 32.01 -3.80 0.56
N GLU A 694 31.12 -4.75 0.25
CA GLU A 694 29.68 -4.50 0.22
C GLU A 694 29.14 -4.32 1.65
N ARG A 695 28.13 -3.47 1.79
CA ARG A 695 27.49 -3.19 3.08
C ARG A 695 26.56 -4.33 3.45
N THR A 696 26.79 -4.95 4.61
CA THR A 696 25.98 -6.08 5.09
C THR A 696 24.82 -5.62 5.95
N THR A 697 25.08 -4.82 6.97
CA THR A 697 24.04 -4.27 7.82
C THR A 697 24.38 -2.84 8.20
N ARG A 698 23.35 -2.02 8.40
CA ARG A 698 23.49 -0.65 8.86
C ARG A 698 22.34 -0.34 9.79
N ARG A 699 22.64 0.24 10.94
CA ARG A 699 21.61 0.73 11.87
C ARG A 699 21.99 2.10 12.38
N ARG A 700 20.99 2.97 12.38
CA ARG A 700 21.05 4.24 13.07
C ARG A 700 20.54 4.01 14.49
N TYR A 701 21.38 4.31 15.46
CA TYR A 701 20.98 4.43 16.85
C TYR A 701 20.37 5.81 17.07
N VAL A 702 19.26 5.88 17.78
CA VAL A 702 18.67 7.14 18.25
C VAL A 702 18.37 6.94 19.72
N GLY A 703 18.98 7.74 20.60
CA GLY A 703 18.85 7.67 22.06
C GLY A 703 17.50 8.13 22.62
#